data_AF-A0A4R7RZZ7-F1
#
_entry.id   AF-A0A4R7RZZ7-F1
#
_cell.length_a   1.000
_cell.length_b   1.000
_cell.length_c   1.000
_cell.angle_alpha   90.00
_cell.angle_beta   90.00
_cell.angle_gamma   90.00
#
_symmetry.space_group_name_H-M   'P 1'
#
loop_
_entity.id
_entity.type
_entity.pdbx_description
1 polymer ?
#
loop_
_entity_poly.entity_id
_entity_poly.type
_entity_poly.pdbx_seq_one_letter_code
_entity_poly.pdbx_strand_id
1 'polypeptide(L)'
;MNPGEGVEINVVESKLSRVTFYFPMRFLIFALSLVSCVLAPAQSGPRVILAGDSTVANYPKPPKDRPNMAGWGQMLSEFLPQATVINHARSGASTKSFRSLGLWDKVIAEKPDYVLIQFGHNDQPGKGERTTDPKGEYRDNLRQFINEVRAAGGKPVLVTSVARRVYVDGQLTSTLGPYVEAMKAVGAETQVPVIDLHDRSFAFFRQMGEKFGVAYGASETDRTHFNKEGARMMARLVAEGLVREVPEIREQVQLLPQPPAGLPYQVKLETVTSGYDGKTCWVHPRAGAIPGPTPTVVMTMQKLLLTGSDIFFALNDVRTDDLGKTWSKITPYDETLGRRNKPDGIIVAACDFTPKWHAKSGKLLGTGHTVHYQNDKVMHDQRRGTSYAVYDEKARTWSAWATLEMPDEAKFFNSGAGCVQRFDLENGDILLPVYFKGQGEKYYSVTVLRCSFDGQTLKYLGQGNDVKLASGRGVYEPSLTRYQGKFYLTLRNDTAAYVTTSDDGLHFGPIQPWQFEDGSELGNYNTQQHWVSHNKGLYLVYNRRGLNNDHIVRHRAPLVMAQVNPETLKVIRATERILVPERGVRLGNFAITEVSENETWVTVAEWMQNMSPNYIVTPDNAFGADNSVYAARILWKE
;
A
#
# COMPACT_ATOMS: atom_id res chain seq x y z
N MET A 1 45.99 -22.69 47.66
CA MET A 1 46.27 -24.10 48.02
C MET A 1 44.94 -24.85 47.97
N ASN A 2 44.81 -25.80 47.06
CA ASN A 2 43.88 -26.94 47.17
C ASN A 2 44.61 -28.05 47.98
N PRO A 3 44.00 -29.17 48.42
CA PRO A 3 42.75 -29.83 47.97
C PRO A 3 41.83 -30.22 49.17
N GLY A 4 40.66 -30.84 49.09
CA GLY A 4 39.95 -31.63 48.09
C GLY A 4 39.35 -32.85 48.83
N GLU A 5 38.12 -33.25 48.56
CA GLU A 5 37.59 -34.54 49.02
C GLU A 5 36.31 -34.89 48.26
N GLY A 6 36.23 -36.14 47.82
CA GLY A 6 35.01 -36.81 47.44
C GLY A 6 35.02 -38.20 48.07
N VAL A 7 33.83 -38.78 48.27
CA VAL A 7 33.44 -40.16 47.90
C VAL A 7 32.05 -40.47 48.51
N GLU A 8 31.33 -41.28 47.74
CA GLU A 8 29.94 -41.75 47.81
C GLU A 8 29.50 -42.48 49.10
N ILE A 9 28.18 -42.48 49.31
CA ILE A 9 27.46 -43.23 50.35
C ILE A 9 26.64 -44.33 49.67
N ASN A 10 26.77 -45.57 50.18
CA ASN A 10 25.93 -46.71 49.81
C ASN A 10 24.77 -46.93 50.80
N VAL A 11 23.71 -47.50 50.23
CA VAL A 11 22.32 -47.64 50.68
C VAL A 11 22.13 -48.55 51.89
N VAL A 12 21.13 -48.23 52.73
CA VAL A 12 20.35 -49.24 53.51
C VAL A 12 18.86 -48.85 53.54
N GLU A 13 18.02 -49.67 52.93
CA GLU A 13 16.55 -49.66 53.08
C GLU A 13 16.13 -50.35 54.39
N SER A 14 15.09 -49.85 55.07
CA SER A 14 14.14 -50.74 55.75
C SER A 14 12.73 -50.14 55.96
N LYS A 15 11.78 -50.80 55.29
CA LYS A 15 10.43 -51.25 55.73
C LYS A 15 9.44 -50.25 56.37
N LEU A 16 8.41 -49.94 55.58
CA LEU A 16 7.06 -49.60 56.04
C LEU A 16 6.33 -50.82 56.66
N SER A 17 5.45 -50.56 57.62
CA SER A 17 4.04 -50.97 57.53
C SER A 17 3.20 -50.44 58.69
N ARG A 18 2.12 -49.69 58.37
CA ARG A 18 0.74 -50.03 58.75
C ARG A 18 -0.28 -49.09 58.10
N VAL A 19 -1.16 -49.74 57.35
CA VAL A 19 -2.39 -49.35 56.64
C VAL A 19 -3.39 -48.71 57.64
N THR A 20 -4.32 -47.79 57.30
CA THR A 20 -5.68 -48.17 56.85
C THR A 20 -6.61 -46.97 56.48
N PHE A 21 -7.05 -46.96 55.19
CA PHE A 21 -8.36 -46.61 54.55
C PHE A 21 -9.01 -45.19 54.73
N TYR A 22 -9.85 -44.60 53.86
CA TYR A 22 -10.83 -44.97 52.80
C TYR A 22 -11.05 -43.70 51.90
N PHE A 23 -11.22 -43.66 50.56
CA PHE A 23 -12.41 -43.91 49.70
C PHE A 23 -11.98 -43.66 48.22
N PRO A 24 -12.68 -44.17 47.18
CA PRO A 24 -12.12 -44.47 45.86
C PRO A 24 -12.47 -43.49 44.74
N MET A 25 -11.79 -43.72 43.61
CA MET A 25 -12.23 -43.49 42.23
C MET A 25 -11.81 -42.16 41.58
N ARG A 26 -10.66 -42.19 40.89
CA ARG A 26 -10.60 -42.02 39.43
C ARG A 26 -9.22 -42.43 38.91
N PHE A 27 -9.22 -43.39 37.99
CA PHE A 27 -8.06 -43.84 37.21
C PHE A 27 -7.44 -42.66 36.46
N LEU A 28 -6.18 -42.36 36.76
CA LEU A 28 -5.34 -41.47 35.97
C LEU A 28 -4.65 -42.31 34.90
N ILE A 29 -5.20 -42.31 33.68
CA ILE A 29 -4.49 -42.79 32.49
C ILE A 29 -3.42 -41.75 32.18
N PHE A 30 -2.17 -42.03 32.53
CA PHE A 30 -1.01 -41.29 32.04
C PHE A 30 -0.77 -41.71 30.58
N ALA A 31 -1.45 -41.05 29.65
CA ALA A 31 -1.10 -41.14 28.24
C ALA A 31 0.15 -40.29 28.00
N LEU A 32 1.28 -40.95 27.80
CA LEU A 32 2.48 -40.36 27.22
C LEU A 32 2.16 -39.92 25.78
N SER A 33 1.63 -38.72 25.59
CA SER A 33 1.56 -38.10 24.28
C SER A 33 2.95 -37.55 23.95
N LEU A 34 3.79 -38.41 23.37
CA LEU A 34 4.91 -38.00 22.53
C LEU A 34 4.33 -37.10 21.44
N VAL A 35 4.48 -35.80 21.60
CA VAL A 35 4.28 -34.82 20.53
C VAL A 35 5.38 -35.09 19.52
N SER A 36 5.11 -35.98 18.57
CA SER A 36 5.84 -36.02 17.31
C SER A 36 5.61 -34.66 16.67
N CYS A 37 6.57 -33.76 16.83
CA CYS A 37 6.69 -32.56 16.03
C CYS A 37 6.92 -33.04 14.59
N VAL A 38 5.84 -33.30 13.87
CA VAL A 38 5.88 -33.42 12.42
C VAL A 38 6.24 -32.02 11.95
N LEU A 39 7.55 -31.80 11.73
CA LEU A 39 8.02 -30.73 10.88
C LEU A 39 7.22 -30.87 9.59
N ALA A 40 6.21 -30.03 9.40
CA ALA A 40 5.54 -29.89 8.12
C ALA A 40 6.67 -29.64 7.10
N PRO A 41 6.79 -30.46 6.03
CA PRO A 41 7.79 -30.18 5.01
C PRO A 41 7.57 -28.75 4.53
N ALA A 42 8.65 -27.97 4.40
CA ALA A 42 8.60 -26.67 3.76
C ALA A 42 7.86 -26.86 2.43
N GLN A 43 6.67 -26.28 2.31
CA GLN A 43 5.86 -26.43 1.11
C GLN A 43 6.64 -25.80 -0.03
N SER A 44 7.19 -26.63 -0.93
CA SER A 44 7.84 -26.17 -2.14
C SER A 44 6.81 -25.38 -2.94
N GLY A 45 7.08 -24.11 -3.25
CA GLY A 45 6.14 -23.31 -4.04
C GLY A 45 5.97 -23.86 -5.47
N PRO A 46 4.99 -23.34 -6.22
CA PRO A 46 4.54 -23.96 -7.45
C PRO A 46 5.60 -23.99 -8.54
N ARG A 47 5.51 -24.98 -9.44
CA ARG A 47 6.32 -25.08 -10.66
C ARG A 47 5.64 -24.31 -11.78
N VAL A 48 6.24 -23.20 -12.18
CA VAL A 48 5.73 -22.28 -13.21
C VAL A 48 6.59 -22.42 -14.45
N ILE A 49 6.04 -23.02 -15.50
CA ILE A 49 6.77 -23.33 -16.73
C ILE A 49 6.37 -22.36 -17.84
N LEU A 50 7.36 -21.82 -18.55
CA LEU A 50 7.11 -20.80 -19.59
C LEU A 50 7.32 -21.38 -20.98
N ALA A 51 6.33 -21.17 -21.85
CA ALA A 51 6.39 -21.48 -23.27
C ALA A 51 6.21 -20.20 -24.09
N GLY A 52 7.15 -19.91 -24.99
CA GLY A 52 7.04 -18.71 -25.81
C GLY A 52 8.21 -18.43 -26.74
N ASP A 53 8.26 -17.20 -27.23
CA ASP A 53 9.19 -16.72 -28.25
C ASP A 53 10.40 -15.93 -27.68
N SER A 54 11.05 -15.11 -28.52
CA SER A 54 12.21 -14.28 -28.15
C SER A 54 11.93 -13.24 -27.06
N THR A 55 10.68 -12.81 -26.92
CA THR A 55 10.31 -11.84 -25.88
C THR A 55 10.19 -12.49 -24.51
N VAL A 56 10.11 -13.82 -24.45
CA VAL A 56 10.03 -14.62 -23.21
C VAL A 56 11.39 -15.27 -22.88
N ALA A 57 12.17 -15.66 -23.89
CA ALA A 57 13.33 -16.53 -23.77
C ALA A 57 14.48 -16.03 -22.86
N ASN A 58 15.27 -16.99 -22.36
CA ASN A 58 16.52 -16.72 -21.68
C ASN A 58 17.66 -16.44 -22.68
N TYR A 59 18.52 -15.47 -22.35
CA TYR A 59 19.69 -15.06 -23.12
C TYR A 59 20.96 -15.07 -22.27
N PRO A 60 21.47 -16.27 -21.86
CA PRO A 60 22.73 -16.36 -21.11
C PRO A 60 23.96 -15.96 -21.95
N LYS A 61 23.83 -16.08 -23.28
CA LYS A 61 24.82 -15.63 -24.28
C LYS A 61 24.11 -14.76 -25.32
N PRO A 62 23.82 -13.49 -24.99
CA PRO A 62 23.09 -12.61 -25.88
C PRO A 62 23.91 -12.31 -27.17
N PRO A 63 23.24 -11.95 -28.28
CA PRO A 63 23.92 -11.54 -29.51
C PRO A 63 24.89 -10.36 -29.28
N LYS A 64 26.01 -10.32 -30.02
CA LYS A 64 27.03 -9.27 -29.87
C LYS A 64 26.49 -7.86 -30.11
N ASP A 65 25.54 -7.72 -31.03
CA ASP A 65 24.86 -6.47 -31.37
C ASP A 65 23.84 -6.02 -30.31
N ARG A 66 23.43 -6.91 -29.40
CA ARG A 66 22.47 -6.67 -28.32
C ARG A 66 22.93 -7.36 -27.03
N PRO A 67 24.06 -6.96 -26.45
CA PRO A 67 24.76 -7.70 -25.40
C PRO A 67 24.01 -7.75 -24.06
N ASN A 68 22.97 -6.94 -23.88
CA ASN A 68 22.15 -6.89 -22.67
C ASN A 68 20.74 -7.48 -22.87
N MET A 69 20.50 -8.14 -24.00
CA MET A 69 19.18 -8.66 -24.36
C MET A 69 18.65 -9.65 -23.31
N ALA A 70 17.38 -9.53 -22.96
CA ALA A 70 16.67 -10.47 -22.09
C ALA A 70 15.18 -10.57 -22.51
N GLY A 71 14.60 -11.76 -22.33
CA GLY A 71 13.15 -11.95 -22.37
C GLY A 71 12.54 -11.78 -20.98
N TRP A 72 11.26 -11.41 -20.90
CA TRP A 72 10.59 -11.21 -19.61
C TRP A 72 10.52 -12.49 -18.78
N GLY A 73 10.45 -13.66 -19.43
CA GLY A 73 10.47 -14.95 -18.74
C GLY A 73 11.75 -15.21 -17.97
N GLN A 74 12.87 -14.58 -18.37
CA GLN A 74 14.14 -14.63 -17.63
C GLN A 74 14.07 -13.89 -16.30
N MET A 75 13.20 -12.88 -16.19
CA MET A 75 13.10 -12.01 -15.02
C MET A 75 11.92 -12.37 -14.11
N LEU A 76 11.03 -13.27 -14.53
CA LEU A 76 9.78 -13.56 -13.81
C LEU A 76 10.01 -14.14 -12.41
N SER A 77 11.08 -14.91 -12.21
CA SER A 77 11.44 -15.48 -10.90
C SER A 77 11.68 -14.42 -9.82
N GLU A 78 12.08 -13.20 -10.18
CA GLU A 78 12.21 -12.09 -9.23
C GLU A 78 10.86 -11.69 -8.59
N PHE A 79 9.75 -11.97 -9.29
CA PHE A 79 8.39 -11.69 -8.81
C PHE A 79 7.68 -12.93 -8.26
N LEU A 80 8.33 -14.10 -8.30
CA LEU A 80 7.79 -15.38 -7.83
C LEU A 80 8.85 -16.10 -6.97
N PRO A 81 9.32 -15.50 -5.87
CA PRO A 81 10.50 -15.95 -5.13
C PRO A 81 10.36 -17.35 -4.52
N GLN A 82 9.13 -17.80 -4.29
CA GLN A 82 8.84 -19.12 -3.73
C GLN A 82 8.55 -20.17 -4.82
N ALA A 83 8.32 -19.74 -6.06
CA ALA A 83 8.02 -20.64 -7.17
C ALA A 83 9.30 -21.14 -7.86
N THR A 84 9.24 -22.36 -8.40
CA THR A 84 10.26 -22.83 -9.34
C THR A 84 9.87 -22.39 -10.75
N VAL A 85 10.54 -21.36 -11.29
CA VAL A 85 10.28 -20.87 -12.65
C VAL A 85 11.24 -21.52 -13.65
N ILE A 86 10.71 -22.25 -14.63
CA ILE A 86 11.51 -22.90 -15.69
C ILE A 86 11.06 -22.36 -17.05
N ASN A 87 12.00 -21.79 -17.80
CA ASN A 87 11.71 -21.11 -19.05
C ASN A 87 12.20 -21.93 -20.26
N HIS A 88 11.25 -22.55 -20.96
CA HIS A 88 11.50 -23.31 -22.20
C HIS A 88 11.30 -22.46 -23.47
N ALA A 89 11.00 -21.17 -23.34
CA ALA A 89 10.82 -20.29 -24.48
C ALA A 89 12.07 -20.18 -25.36
N ARG A 90 11.86 -20.01 -26.66
CA ARG A 90 12.93 -20.01 -27.66
C ARG A 90 12.77 -18.86 -28.64
N SER A 91 13.86 -18.12 -28.83
CA SER A 91 13.94 -17.07 -29.85
C SER A 91 13.50 -17.58 -31.22
N GLY A 92 12.55 -16.89 -31.85
CA GLY A 92 12.03 -17.23 -33.16
C GLY A 92 10.96 -18.33 -33.19
N ALA A 93 10.57 -18.92 -32.05
CA ALA A 93 9.50 -19.92 -32.01
C ALA A 93 8.11 -19.30 -32.25
N SER A 94 7.22 -20.08 -32.86
CA SER A 94 5.79 -19.82 -33.04
C SER A 94 4.98 -20.96 -32.42
N THR A 95 3.65 -20.85 -32.38
CA THR A 95 2.79 -21.94 -31.86
C THR A 95 3.04 -23.27 -32.58
N LYS A 96 3.35 -23.23 -33.87
CA LYS A 96 3.68 -24.39 -34.71
C LYS A 96 5.10 -24.90 -34.47
N SER A 97 6.10 -24.02 -34.58
CA SER A 97 7.51 -24.47 -34.53
C SER A 97 7.97 -24.88 -33.13
N PHE A 98 7.31 -24.41 -32.07
CA PHE A 98 7.64 -24.83 -30.70
C PHE A 98 7.48 -26.35 -30.50
N ARG A 99 6.50 -26.96 -31.17
CA ARG A 99 6.32 -28.42 -31.20
C ARG A 99 7.34 -29.12 -32.07
N SER A 100 7.57 -28.65 -33.31
CA SER A 100 8.53 -29.30 -34.21
C SER A 100 9.97 -29.27 -33.68
N LEU A 101 10.28 -28.31 -32.79
CA LEU A 101 11.54 -28.22 -32.06
C LEU A 101 11.62 -29.13 -30.81
N GLY A 102 10.58 -29.90 -30.50
CA GLY A 102 10.50 -30.78 -29.32
C GLY A 102 10.49 -30.02 -27.98
N LEU A 103 10.18 -28.72 -27.98
CA LEU A 103 10.19 -27.90 -26.76
C LEU A 103 8.92 -28.08 -25.94
N TRP A 104 7.79 -28.37 -26.60
CA TRP A 104 6.54 -28.62 -25.90
C TRP A 104 6.59 -29.88 -25.03
N ASP A 105 7.19 -30.96 -25.53
CA ASP A 105 7.34 -32.19 -24.75
C ASP A 105 8.17 -31.95 -23.47
N LYS A 106 9.16 -31.06 -23.54
CA LYS A 106 9.93 -30.63 -22.37
C LYS A 106 9.06 -29.87 -21.37
N VAL A 107 8.19 -28.97 -21.84
CA VAL A 107 7.26 -28.22 -20.97
C VAL A 107 6.39 -29.17 -20.15
N ILE A 108 5.84 -30.21 -20.79
CA ILE A 108 4.99 -31.19 -20.10
C ILE A 108 5.81 -32.09 -19.18
N ALA A 109 7.02 -32.49 -19.59
CA ALA A 109 7.91 -33.33 -18.79
C ALA A 109 8.34 -32.68 -17.45
N GLU A 110 8.29 -31.34 -17.34
CA GLU A 110 8.58 -30.61 -16.10
C GLU A 110 7.55 -30.83 -14.99
N LYS A 111 6.42 -31.51 -15.26
CA LYS A 111 5.30 -31.67 -14.32
C LYS A 111 4.83 -30.30 -13.77
N PRO A 112 4.32 -29.42 -14.64
CA PRO A 112 3.95 -28.06 -14.27
C PRO A 112 2.76 -28.01 -13.32
N ASP A 113 2.80 -27.12 -12.33
CA ASP A 113 1.58 -26.64 -11.66
C ASP A 113 0.89 -25.57 -12.53
N TYR A 114 1.70 -24.70 -13.16
CA TYR A 114 1.23 -23.67 -14.08
C TYR A 114 2.07 -23.67 -15.37
N VAL A 115 1.43 -23.42 -16.51
CA VAL A 115 2.12 -23.15 -17.78
C VAL A 115 1.66 -21.82 -18.36
N LEU A 116 2.59 -20.86 -18.43
CA LEU A 116 2.35 -19.57 -19.08
C LEU A 116 2.74 -19.67 -20.56
N ILE A 117 1.77 -19.44 -21.45
CA ILE A 117 1.90 -19.65 -22.90
C ILE A 117 1.79 -18.30 -23.61
N GLN A 118 2.86 -17.85 -24.27
CA GLN A 118 2.91 -16.59 -25.00
C GLN A 118 3.50 -16.75 -26.42
N PHE A 119 2.67 -16.58 -27.44
CA PHE A 119 3.07 -16.60 -28.85
C PHE A 119 2.36 -15.50 -29.65
N GLY A 120 2.69 -15.39 -30.94
CA GLY A 120 2.11 -14.38 -31.84
C GLY A 120 3.15 -13.70 -32.74
N HIS A 121 4.35 -13.38 -32.25
CA HIS A 121 5.33 -12.60 -33.03
C HIS A 121 5.83 -13.31 -34.29
N ASN A 122 6.06 -14.62 -34.19
CA ASN A 122 6.59 -15.45 -35.27
C ASN A 122 5.51 -16.25 -35.99
N ASP A 123 4.28 -16.17 -35.51
CA ASP A 123 3.07 -16.71 -36.15
C ASP A 123 2.61 -15.81 -37.30
N GLN A 124 2.93 -14.51 -37.25
CA GLN A 124 2.61 -13.53 -38.29
C GLN A 124 3.06 -13.95 -39.70
N PRO A 125 2.35 -13.49 -40.76
CA PRO A 125 2.77 -13.67 -42.14
C PRO A 125 4.21 -13.21 -42.39
N GLY A 126 4.90 -13.88 -43.32
CA GLY A 126 6.28 -13.57 -43.68
C GLY A 126 7.34 -14.25 -42.81
N LYS A 127 6.96 -15.28 -42.04
CA LYS A 127 7.88 -16.04 -41.17
C LYS A 127 8.17 -17.47 -41.65
N GLY A 128 7.80 -17.78 -42.89
CA GLY A 128 8.00 -19.08 -43.53
C GLY A 128 7.18 -20.17 -42.83
N GLU A 129 7.79 -21.33 -42.61
CA GLU A 129 7.17 -22.50 -41.95
C GLU A 129 6.68 -22.25 -40.51
N ARG A 130 7.00 -21.09 -39.92
CA ARG A 130 6.53 -20.68 -38.59
C ARG A 130 5.17 -20.00 -38.61
N THR A 131 4.74 -19.51 -39.77
CA THR A 131 3.49 -18.76 -39.94
C THR A 131 2.29 -19.63 -39.60
N THR A 132 1.32 -19.09 -38.86
CA THR A 132 0.04 -19.75 -38.55
C THR A 132 -1.10 -18.76 -38.74
N ASP A 133 -2.26 -19.20 -39.24
CA ASP A 133 -3.42 -18.30 -39.40
C ASP A 133 -4.06 -18.01 -38.03
N PRO A 134 -4.21 -16.73 -37.59
CA PRO A 134 -4.84 -16.38 -36.32
C PRO A 134 -6.30 -16.83 -36.24
N LYS A 135 -6.99 -17.08 -37.35
CA LYS A 135 -8.37 -17.59 -37.35
C LYS A 135 -8.47 -19.11 -37.34
N GLY A 136 -7.39 -19.82 -37.68
CA GLY A 136 -7.32 -21.28 -37.80
C GLY A 136 -6.20 -21.86 -36.95
N GLU A 137 -5.11 -22.29 -37.59
CA GLU A 137 -4.01 -23.07 -37.00
C GLU A 137 -3.49 -22.51 -35.67
N TYR A 138 -3.39 -21.17 -35.54
CA TYR A 138 -2.95 -20.55 -34.29
C TYR A 138 -3.88 -20.91 -33.10
N ARG A 139 -5.20 -20.81 -33.30
CA ARG A 139 -6.20 -21.12 -32.26
C ARG A 139 -6.21 -22.60 -31.95
N ASP A 140 -6.10 -23.44 -32.97
CA ASP A 140 -6.08 -24.90 -32.80
C ASP A 140 -4.86 -25.34 -31.99
N ASN A 141 -3.69 -24.78 -32.29
CA ASN A 141 -2.47 -25.02 -31.52
C ASN A 141 -2.61 -24.57 -30.06
N LEU A 142 -3.20 -23.39 -29.80
CA LEU A 142 -3.44 -22.90 -28.44
C LEU A 142 -4.39 -23.82 -27.66
N ARG A 143 -5.50 -24.26 -28.26
CA ARG A 143 -6.43 -25.22 -27.64
C ARG A 143 -5.72 -26.53 -27.32
N GLN A 144 -4.88 -27.01 -28.22
CA GLN A 144 -4.12 -28.23 -28.00
C GLN A 144 -3.15 -28.09 -26.83
N PHE A 145 -2.39 -26.99 -26.76
CA PHE A 145 -1.53 -26.70 -25.60
C PHE A 145 -2.31 -26.68 -24.28
N ILE A 146 -3.46 -26.00 -24.25
CA ILE A 146 -4.34 -25.93 -23.07
C ILE A 146 -4.78 -27.33 -22.62
N ASN A 147 -5.26 -28.15 -23.55
CA ASN A 147 -5.77 -29.49 -23.25
C ASN A 147 -4.66 -30.39 -22.71
N GLU A 148 -3.46 -30.32 -23.27
CA GLU A 148 -2.32 -31.14 -22.84
C GLU A 148 -1.78 -30.70 -21.47
N VAL A 149 -1.76 -29.40 -21.16
CA VAL A 149 -1.43 -28.91 -19.81
C VAL A 149 -2.43 -29.44 -18.78
N ARG A 150 -3.73 -29.37 -19.09
CA ARG A 150 -4.79 -29.92 -18.22
C ARG A 150 -4.66 -31.43 -18.04
N ALA A 151 -4.36 -32.17 -19.11
CA ALA A 151 -4.15 -33.61 -19.07
C ALA A 151 -2.94 -34.00 -18.21
N ALA A 152 -1.92 -33.15 -18.14
CA ALA A 152 -0.77 -33.30 -17.25
C ALA A 152 -1.04 -32.87 -15.79
N GLY A 153 -2.26 -32.41 -15.46
CA GLY A 153 -2.65 -31.93 -14.13
C GLY A 153 -2.28 -30.47 -13.84
N GLY A 154 -1.70 -29.76 -14.81
CA GLY A 154 -1.31 -28.36 -14.68
C GLY A 154 -2.43 -27.38 -15.05
N LYS A 155 -2.26 -26.12 -14.66
CA LYS A 155 -3.14 -25.00 -15.00
C LYS A 155 -2.55 -24.16 -16.14
N PRO A 156 -3.17 -24.13 -17.33
CA PRO A 156 -2.72 -23.26 -18.40
C PRO A 156 -3.08 -21.80 -18.09
N VAL A 157 -2.20 -20.87 -18.48
CA VAL A 157 -2.43 -19.43 -18.44
C VAL A 157 -1.96 -18.86 -19.77
N LEU A 158 -2.84 -18.18 -20.50
CA LEU A 158 -2.47 -17.52 -21.74
C LEU A 158 -1.91 -16.13 -21.42
N VAL A 159 -0.86 -15.73 -22.15
CA VAL A 159 -0.31 -14.37 -22.08
C VAL A 159 -0.28 -13.82 -23.49
N THR A 160 -0.97 -12.70 -23.73
CA THR A 160 -0.97 -12.09 -25.07
C THR A 160 0.44 -11.62 -25.43
N SER A 161 0.81 -11.69 -26.71
CA SER A 161 2.13 -11.22 -27.15
C SER A 161 2.33 -9.75 -26.80
N VAL A 162 3.46 -9.41 -26.18
CA VAL A 162 3.85 -8.02 -25.91
C VAL A 162 3.73 -7.15 -27.17
N ALA A 163 3.35 -5.88 -27.03
CA ALA A 163 3.24 -4.98 -28.16
C ALA A 163 4.62 -4.70 -28.80
N ARG A 164 4.64 -4.39 -30.10
CA ARG A 164 5.83 -3.81 -30.74
C ARG A 164 5.80 -2.30 -30.63
N ARG A 165 6.98 -1.70 -30.57
CA ARG A 165 7.19 -0.24 -30.58
C ARG A 165 7.22 0.29 -32.02
N VAL A 166 6.13 0.08 -32.76
CA VAL A 166 5.98 0.56 -34.14
C VAL A 166 5.15 1.83 -34.15
N TYR A 167 5.68 2.89 -34.75
CA TYR A 167 5.01 4.17 -34.87
C TYR A 167 4.66 4.44 -36.33
N VAL A 168 3.40 4.75 -36.59
CA VAL A 168 2.90 5.23 -37.90
C VAL A 168 2.38 6.64 -37.67
N ASP A 169 2.88 7.61 -38.43
CA ASP A 169 2.56 9.03 -38.27
C ASP A 169 2.73 9.54 -36.82
N GLY A 170 3.78 9.07 -36.15
CA GLY A 170 4.09 9.41 -34.76
C GLY A 170 3.20 8.75 -33.70
N GLN A 171 2.21 7.93 -34.10
CA GLN A 171 1.34 7.21 -33.18
C GLN A 171 1.76 5.75 -33.07
N LEU A 172 1.79 5.23 -31.84
CA LEU A 172 2.05 3.82 -31.58
C LEU A 172 0.92 2.98 -32.21
N THR A 173 1.27 1.96 -32.99
CA THR A 173 0.32 1.15 -33.75
C THR A 173 0.55 -0.34 -33.47
N SER A 174 -0.52 -1.06 -33.14
CA SER A 174 -0.43 -2.50 -32.90
C SER A 174 -0.28 -3.25 -34.23
N THR A 175 0.70 -4.13 -34.29
CA THR A 175 0.90 -5.04 -35.43
C THR A 175 0.40 -6.45 -35.16
N LEU A 176 0.02 -6.77 -33.91
CA LEU A 176 -0.30 -8.12 -33.45
C LEU A 176 -1.78 -8.33 -33.12
N GLY A 177 -2.62 -7.30 -33.32
CA GLY A 177 -4.05 -7.31 -32.99
C GLY A 177 -4.78 -8.61 -33.32
N PRO A 178 -4.71 -9.14 -34.56
CA PRO A 178 -5.40 -10.39 -34.91
C PRO A 178 -5.02 -11.60 -34.05
N TYR A 179 -3.75 -11.73 -33.62
CA TYR A 179 -3.29 -12.83 -32.79
C TYR A 179 -3.65 -12.62 -31.32
N VAL A 180 -3.63 -11.37 -30.85
CA VAL A 180 -4.07 -10.98 -29.50
C VAL A 180 -5.56 -11.31 -29.33
N GLU A 181 -6.39 -10.88 -30.28
CA GLU A 181 -7.84 -11.15 -30.24
C GLU A 181 -8.15 -12.64 -30.38
N ALA A 182 -7.42 -13.36 -31.24
CA ALA A 182 -7.56 -14.81 -31.34
C ALA A 182 -7.22 -15.53 -30.03
N MET A 183 -6.16 -15.13 -29.34
CA MET A 183 -5.79 -15.71 -28.05
C MET A 183 -6.82 -15.40 -26.96
N LYS A 184 -7.31 -14.16 -26.88
CA LYS A 184 -8.39 -13.78 -25.96
C LYS A 184 -9.66 -14.59 -26.22
N ALA A 185 -10.03 -14.77 -27.48
CA ALA A 185 -11.17 -15.58 -27.87
C ALA A 185 -11.01 -17.04 -27.43
N VAL A 186 -9.83 -17.65 -27.62
CA VAL A 186 -9.54 -19.01 -27.13
C VAL A 186 -9.57 -19.07 -25.61
N GLY A 187 -9.03 -18.08 -24.90
CA GLY A 187 -9.08 -18.01 -23.45
C GLY A 187 -10.51 -17.97 -22.91
N ALA A 188 -11.37 -17.13 -23.49
CA ALA A 188 -12.79 -17.07 -23.16
C ALA A 188 -13.52 -18.38 -23.48
N GLU A 189 -13.30 -18.94 -24.67
CA GLU A 189 -13.89 -20.21 -25.13
C GLU A 189 -13.53 -21.40 -24.22
N THR A 190 -12.28 -21.44 -23.77
CA THR A 190 -11.75 -22.57 -22.98
C THR A 190 -11.78 -22.31 -21.47
N GLN A 191 -12.26 -21.14 -21.03
CA GLN A 191 -12.25 -20.69 -19.64
C GLN A 191 -10.85 -20.74 -19.01
N VAL A 192 -9.85 -20.27 -19.76
CA VAL A 192 -8.46 -20.16 -19.33
C VAL A 192 -8.14 -18.69 -19.03
N PRO A 193 -7.51 -18.36 -17.90
CA PRO A 193 -7.06 -17.00 -17.61
C PRO A 193 -6.17 -16.43 -18.73
N VAL A 194 -6.41 -15.17 -19.10
CA VAL A 194 -5.63 -14.46 -20.12
C VAL A 194 -5.01 -13.21 -19.52
N ILE A 195 -3.69 -13.19 -19.39
CA ILE A 195 -2.94 -11.99 -19.05
C ILE A 195 -2.75 -11.16 -20.31
N ASP A 196 -3.45 -10.02 -20.39
CA ASP A 196 -3.33 -9.11 -21.53
C ASP A 196 -2.07 -8.22 -21.46
N LEU A 197 -0.91 -8.85 -21.64
CA LEU A 197 0.37 -8.15 -21.68
C LEU A 197 0.46 -7.19 -22.87
N HIS A 198 -0.23 -7.47 -23.98
CA HIS A 198 -0.27 -6.59 -25.14
C HIS A 198 -0.80 -5.20 -24.78
N ASP A 199 -2.01 -5.12 -24.20
CA ASP A 199 -2.62 -3.85 -23.82
C ASP A 199 -1.77 -3.10 -22.78
N ARG A 200 -1.31 -3.81 -21.74
CA ARG A 200 -0.50 -3.22 -20.66
C ARG A 200 0.84 -2.67 -21.16
N SER A 201 1.52 -3.43 -22.02
CA SER A 201 2.79 -2.98 -22.62
C SER A 201 2.57 -1.84 -23.63
N PHE A 202 1.48 -1.87 -24.41
CA PHE A 202 1.13 -0.80 -25.33
C PHE A 202 0.92 0.53 -24.60
N ALA A 203 0.17 0.52 -23.50
CA ALA A 203 -0.04 1.69 -22.65
C ALA A 203 1.29 2.25 -22.11
N PHE A 204 2.18 1.36 -21.66
CA PHE A 204 3.50 1.76 -21.15
C PHE A 204 4.41 2.33 -22.25
N PHE A 205 4.45 1.72 -23.43
CA PHE A 205 5.22 2.23 -24.56
C PHE A 205 4.68 3.57 -25.07
N ARG A 206 3.36 3.77 -25.04
CA ARG A 206 2.74 5.06 -25.38
C ARG A 206 3.20 6.17 -24.42
N GLN A 207 3.30 5.87 -23.14
CA GLN A 207 3.77 6.83 -22.13
C GLN A 207 5.26 7.17 -22.29
N MET A 208 6.09 6.16 -22.54
CA MET A 208 7.53 6.35 -22.68
C MET A 208 7.93 6.93 -24.04
N GLY A 209 7.16 6.65 -25.09
CA GLY A 209 7.51 6.96 -26.46
C GLY A 209 8.86 6.36 -26.86
N GLU A 210 9.59 7.10 -27.70
CA GLU A 210 10.93 6.72 -28.17
C GLU A 210 11.96 6.52 -27.06
N LYS A 211 11.78 7.16 -25.89
CA LYS A 211 12.69 7.02 -24.73
C LYS A 211 12.76 5.59 -24.21
N PHE A 212 11.75 4.76 -24.50
CA PHE A 212 11.80 3.35 -24.13
C PHE A 212 13.00 2.65 -24.79
N GLY A 213 13.25 2.91 -26.09
CA GLY A 213 14.33 2.24 -26.82
C GLY A 213 15.69 2.48 -26.17
N VAL A 214 15.93 3.71 -25.73
CA VAL A 214 17.17 4.13 -25.05
C VAL A 214 17.31 3.49 -23.66
N ALA A 215 16.26 3.54 -22.84
CA ALA A 215 16.35 3.10 -21.44
C ALA A 215 16.19 1.57 -21.28
N TYR A 216 15.36 0.95 -22.11
CA TYR A 216 14.80 -0.39 -21.87
C TYR A 216 14.83 -1.31 -23.09
N GLY A 217 15.17 -0.80 -24.28
CA GLY A 217 15.33 -1.59 -25.50
C GLY A 217 16.60 -2.46 -25.45
N ALA A 218 16.59 -3.56 -26.21
CA ALA A 218 17.82 -4.36 -26.43
C ALA A 218 18.90 -3.56 -27.19
N SER A 219 18.44 -2.62 -28.03
CA SER A 219 19.18 -1.50 -28.62
C SER A 219 18.19 -0.36 -28.88
N GLU A 220 18.67 0.83 -29.21
CA GLU A 220 17.81 1.99 -29.51
C GLU A 220 16.86 1.74 -30.68
N THR A 221 17.29 0.94 -31.67
CA THR A 221 16.53 0.68 -32.90
C THR A 221 15.68 -0.59 -32.85
N ASP A 222 15.93 -1.51 -31.90
CA ASP A 222 15.14 -2.72 -31.75
C ASP A 222 13.75 -2.38 -31.17
N ARG A 223 12.71 -2.61 -31.98
CA ARG A 223 11.31 -2.30 -31.62
C ARG A 223 10.57 -3.44 -30.93
N THR A 224 11.22 -4.59 -30.71
CA THR A 224 10.59 -5.79 -30.13
C THR A 224 11.26 -6.24 -28.83
N HIS A 225 12.58 -6.25 -28.77
CA HIS A 225 13.32 -6.89 -27.67
C HIS A 225 13.80 -5.90 -26.61
N PHE A 226 14.15 -6.42 -25.44
CA PHE A 226 14.44 -5.63 -24.24
C PHE A 226 15.87 -5.85 -23.75
N ASN A 227 16.41 -4.87 -23.04
CA ASN A 227 17.51 -5.13 -22.11
C ASN A 227 16.96 -5.77 -20.82
N LYS A 228 17.83 -6.10 -19.84
CA LYS A 228 17.41 -6.69 -18.56
C LYS A 228 16.36 -5.86 -17.81
N GLU A 229 16.50 -4.54 -17.75
CA GLU A 229 15.54 -3.67 -17.07
C GLU A 229 14.20 -3.64 -17.79
N GLY A 230 14.19 -3.53 -19.12
CA GLY A 230 12.97 -3.59 -19.91
C GLY A 230 12.26 -4.94 -19.79
N ALA A 231 13.03 -6.04 -19.78
CA ALA A 231 12.50 -7.38 -19.54
C ALA A 231 11.90 -7.51 -18.14
N ARG A 232 12.52 -6.91 -17.12
CA ARG A 232 11.99 -6.86 -15.75
C ARG A 232 10.69 -6.05 -15.68
N MET A 233 10.58 -4.94 -16.42
CA MET A 233 9.33 -4.19 -16.50
C MET A 233 8.21 -5.03 -17.15
N MET A 234 8.50 -5.78 -18.21
CA MET A 234 7.51 -6.69 -18.81
C MET A 234 7.14 -7.84 -17.87
N ALA A 235 8.12 -8.41 -17.17
CA ALA A 235 7.90 -9.48 -16.19
C ALA A 235 7.04 -8.99 -15.02
N ARG A 236 7.25 -7.75 -14.57
CA ARG A 236 6.36 -7.08 -13.62
C ARG A 236 4.93 -7.05 -14.15
N LEU A 237 4.70 -6.57 -15.37
CA LEU A 237 3.34 -6.53 -15.95
C LEU A 237 2.68 -7.92 -16.03
N VAL A 238 3.46 -8.97 -16.28
CA VAL A 238 2.98 -10.36 -16.23
C VAL A 238 2.65 -10.78 -14.79
N ALA A 239 3.51 -10.50 -13.81
CA ALA A 239 3.25 -10.77 -12.39
C ALA A 239 2.01 -10.03 -11.88
N GLU A 240 1.83 -8.78 -12.28
CA GLU A 240 0.63 -7.98 -12.02
C GLU A 240 -0.62 -8.62 -12.67
N GLY A 241 -0.47 -9.19 -13.86
CA GLY A 241 -1.50 -10.01 -14.51
C GLY A 241 -1.83 -11.29 -13.75
N LEU A 242 -0.83 -12.01 -13.23
CA LEU A 242 -1.05 -13.21 -12.42
C LEU A 242 -1.89 -12.89 -11.17
N VAL A 243 -1.61 -11.77 -10.49
CA VAL A 243 -2.40 -11.32 -9.33
C VAL A 243 -3.88 -11.07 -9.67
N ARG A 244 -4.16 -10.55 -10.87
CA ARG A 244 -5.52 -10.22 -11.32
C ARG A 244 -6.29 -11.45 -11.83
N GLU A 245 -5.66 -12.20 -12.72
CA GLU A 245 -6.35 -13.23 -13.52
C GLU A 245 -6.23 -14.63 -12.93
N VAL A 246 -5.30 -14.87 -12.00
CA VAL A 246 -5.01 -16.18 -11.41
C VAL A 246 -4.99 -16.09 -9.88
N PRO A 247 -6.16 -16.00 -9.22
CA PRO A 247 -6.24 -15.77 -7.77
C PRO A 247 -5.43 -16.77 -6.94
N GLU A 248 -5.29 -18.02 -7.38
CA GLU A 248 -4.61 -19.07 -6.62
C GLU A 248 -3.09 -18.94 -6.59
N ILE A 249 -2.48 -18.14 -7.49
CA ILE A 249 -1.04 -17.85 -7.47
C ILE A 249 -0.73 -16.50 -6.80
N ARG A 250 -1.75 -15.71 -6.45
CA ARG A 250 -1.60 -14.34 -5.94
C ARG A 250 -0.65 -14.23 -4.76
N GLU A 251 -0.73 -15.15 -3.80
CA GLU A 251 0.11 -15.14 -2.60
C GLU A 251 1.58 -15.46 -2.90
N GLN A 252 1.86 -16.08 -4.04
CA GLN A 252 3.21 -16.39 -4.50
C GLN A 252 3.84 -15.22 -5.26
N VAL A 253 3.03 -14.22 -5.68
CA VAL A 253 3.50 -13.05 -6.42
C VAL A 253 3.99 -11.97 -5.47
N GLN A 254 5.20 -11.48 -5.74
CA GLN A 254 5.81 -10.40 -5.03
C GLN A 254 6.13 -9.22 -5.97
N LEU A 255 5.32 -8.16 -5.90
CA LEU A 255 5.47 -6.95 -6.75
C LEU A 255 6.35 -5.86 -6.15
N LEU A 256 6.67 -5.98 -4.85
CA LEU A 256 7.58 -5.11 -4.13
C LEU A 256 8.89 -5.85 -3.83
N PRO A 257 10.03 -5.15 -3.80
CA PRO A 257 11.28 -5.79 -3.41
C PRO A 257 11.13 -6.49 -2.06
N GLN A 258 11.77 -7.66 -1.92
CA GLN A 258 11.95 -8.27 -0.60
C GLN A 258 12.57 -7.26 0.35
N PRO A 259 12.21 -7.29 1.65
CA PRO A 259 12.95 -6.54 2.65
C PRO A 259 14.44 -6.83 2.55
N PRO A 260 15.31 -5.79 2.53
CA PRO A 260 16.69 -5.96 2.92
C PRO A 260 16.72 -6.76 4.21
N ALA A 261 17.60 -7.75 4.27
CA ALA A 261 17.89 -8.41 5.53
C ALA A 261 18.25 -7.34 6.57
N GLY A 262 17.71 -7.49 7.79
CA GLY A 262 18.05 -6.58 8.89
C GLY A 262 17.35 -5.21 8.87
N LEU A 263 16.16 -5.07 8.28
CA LEU A 263 15.35 -3.86 8.52
C LEU A 263 15.26 -3.56 10.04
N PRO A 264 15.35 -2.29 10.45
CA PRO A 264 15.34 -1.91 11.87
C PRO A 264 13.94 -1.99 12.50
N TYR A 265 12.97 -2.59 11.81
CA TYR A 265 11.61 -2.76 12.29
C TYR A 265 10.97 -4.04 11.75
N GLN A 266 9.84 -4.41 12.33
CA GLN A 266 8.86 -5.35 11.80
C GLN A 266 7.50 -4.65 11.67
N VAL A 267 6.66 -5.13 10.76
CA VAL A 267 5.29 -4.62 10.61
C VAL A 267 4.33 -5.69 11.08
N LYS A 268 3.45 -5.35 12.02
CA LYS A 268 2.33 -6.17 12.47
C LYS A 268 1.03 -5.46 12.12
N LEU A 269 0.26 -6.03 11.21
CA LEU A 269 -1.05 -5.49 10.83
C LEU A 269 -2.13 -6.05 11.75
N GLU A 270 -2.96 -5.17 12.30
CA GLU A 270 -4.12 -5.54 13.12
C GLU A 270 -5.39 -4.89 12.57
N THR A 271 -6.49 -5.65 12.61
CA THR A 271 -7.84 -5.15 12.33
C THR A 271 -8.51 -4.81 13.66
N VAL A 272 -8.79 -3.53 13.88
CA VAL A 272 -9.43 -2.99 15.10
C VAL A 272 -10.92 -3.31 15.12
N THR A 273 -11.57 -3.09 13.97
CA THR A 273 -12.98 -3.42 13.74
C THR A 273 -13.19 -3.60 12.24
N SER A 274 -14.22 -4.34 11.85
CA SER A 274 -14.66 -4.42 10.46
C SER A 274 -16.19 -4.46 10.37
N GLY A 275 -16.71 -4.40 9.15
CA GLY A 275 -18.13 -4.39 8.86
C GLY A 275 -18.71 -2.98 8.68
N TYR A 276 -19.70 -2.89 7.81
CA TYR A 276 -20.50 -1.69 7.58
C TYR A 276 -21.91 -2.05 7.12
N ASP A 277 -22.85 -1.11 7.22
CA ASP A 277 -24.29 -1.34 7.04
C ASP A 277 -24.79 -1.06 5.61
N GLY A 278 -23.87 -0.82 4.66
CA GLY A 278 -24.19 -0.41 3.29
C GLY A 278 -24.70 1.04 3.15
N LYS A 279 -24.89 1.77 4.26
CA LYS A 279 -25.34 3.18 4.29
C LYS A 279 -24.23 4.12 4.75
N THR A 280 -23.45 3.69 5.73
CA THR A 280 -22.34 4.42 6.31
C THR A 280 -21.10 3.54 6.43
N CYS A 281 -19.92 4.13 6.39
CA CYS A 281 -18.67 3.43 6.68
C CYS A 281 -17.81 4.24 7.66
N TRP A 282 -16.91 3.56 8.38
CA TRP A 282 -15.88 4.16 9.20
C TRP A 282 -14.80 4.79 8.34
N VAL A 283 -14.44 6.03 8.66
CA VAL A 283 -13.35 6.77 8.05
C VAL A 283 -12.56 7.51 9.13
N HIS A 284 -11.39 8.01 8.72
CA HIS A 284 -10.49 8.80 9.56
C HIS A 284 -10.18 8.16 10.92
N PRO A 285 -9.78 6.87 10.98
CA PRO A 285 -9.18 6.34 12.20
C PRO A 285 -7.86 7.06 12.46
N ARG A 286 -7.78 7.71 13.61
CA ARG A 286 -6.68 8.56 14.04
C ARG A 286 -6.41 8.30 15.50
N ALA A 287 -5.23 7.79 15.80
CA ALA A 287 -4.86 7.47 17.17
C ALA A 287 -3.98 8.55 17.81
N GLY A 288 -4.09 8.66 19.13
CA GLY A 288 -3.11 9.31 19.98
C GLY A 288 -2.77 8.41 21.15
N ALA A 289 -1.51 8.44 21.58
CA ALA A 289 -1.02 7.62 22.68
C ALA A 289 -0.79 8.49 23.92
N ILE A 290 -1.33 8.06 25.05
CA ILE A 290 -1.07 8.62 26.37
C ILE A 290 0.09 7.82 26.97
N PRO A 291 1.24 8.47 27.27
CA PRO A 291 2.41 7.77 27.81
C PRO A 291 2.16 7.11 29.16
N GLY A 292 2.81 5.97 29.37
CA GLY A 292 2.80 5.20 30.62
C GLY A 292 3.67 3.95 30.46
N PRO A 293 3.86 3.13 31.52
CA PRO A 293 4.61 1.87 31.42
C PRO A 293 4.06 0.94 30.33
N THR A 294 2.74 0.99 30.14
CA THR A 294 2.07 0.50 28.93
C THR A 294 1.25 1.67 28.38
N PRO A 295 1.60 2.21 27.20
CA PRO A 295 0.87 3.32 26.62
C PRO A 295 -0.61 2.97 26.41
N THR A 296 -1.48 3.90 26.77
CA THR A 296 -2.89 3.87 26.39
C THR A 296 -3.03 4.47 25.01
N VAL A 297 -3.76 3.82 24.11
CA VAL A 297 -4.05 4.39 22.78
C VAL A 297 -5.54 4.69 22.67
N VAL A 298 -5.86 5.93 22.32
CA VAL A 298 -7.24 6.39 22.04
C VAL A 298 -7.31 6.70 20.55
N MET A 299 -8.14 5.95 19.82
CA MET A 299 -8.36 6.11 18.38
C MET A 299 -9.72 6.75 18.14
N THR A 300 -9.73 7.94 17.53
CA THR A 300 -10.96 8.56 17.04
C THR A 300 -11.28 8.11 15.62
N MET A 301 -12.55 7.99 15.28
CA MET A 301 -13.03 7.70 13.91
C MET A 301 -14.45 8.25 13.70
N GLN A 302 -14.89 8.35 12.44
CA GLN A 302 -16.20 8.92 12.09
C GLN A 302 -16.96 8.01 11.15
N LYS A 303 -18.29 8.01 11.26
CA LYS A 303 -19.15 7.51 10.19
C LYS A 303 -19.19 8.53 9.06
N LEU A 304 -19.08 8.04 7.84
CA LEU A 304 -19.32 8.76 6.58
C LEU A 304 -20.59 8.23 5.94
N LEU A 305 -21.46 9.11 5.45
CA LEU A 305 -22.61 8.73 4.62
C LEU A 305 -22.15 8.30 3.22
N LEU A 306 -22.46 7.07 2.80
CA LEU A 306 -21.96 6.50 1.54
C LEU A 306 -22.61 7.09 0.30
N THR A 307 -23.80 7.70 0.40
CA THR A 307 -24.48 8.37 -0.72
C THR A 307 -24.03 9.81 -0.93
N GLY A 308 -23.30 10.40 0.03
CA GLY A 308 -22.82 11.78 -0.03
C GLY A 308 -21.30 11.88 -0.20
N SER A 309 -20.79 13.04 -0.60
CA SER A 309 -19.35 13.32 -0.62
C SER A 309 -18.95 14.00 0.69
N ASP A 310 -18.11 13.35 1.48
CA ASP A 310 -17.51 13.92 2.71
C ASP A 310 -18.55 14.38 3.76
N ILE A 311 -19.65 13.63 3.90
CA ILE A 311 -20.71 13.89 4.90
C ILE A 311 -20.44 13.05 6.16
N PHE A 312 -19.74 13.64 7.13
CA PHE A 312 -19.26 12.99 8.35
C PHE A 312 -20.20 13.22 9.53
N PHE A 313 -20.45 12.18 10.32
CA PHE A 313 -21.21 12.25 11.57
C PHE A 313 -20.29 12.52 12.76
N ALA A 314 -20.83 12.42 13.99
CA ALA A 314 -20.06 12.63 15.21
C ALA A 314 -18.79 11.77 15.24
N LEU A 315 -17.73 12.32 15.86
CA LEU A 315 -16.56 11.53 16.22
C LEU A 315 -16.93 10.49 17.27
N ASN A 316 -16.34 9.33 17.11
CA ASN A 316 -16.40 8.20 18.02
C ASN A 316 -14.98 7.93 18.48
N ASP A 317 -14.80 7.28 19.64
CA ASP A 317 -13.51 6.69 19.99
C ASP A 317 -13.59 5.19 20.24
N VAL A 318 -12.43 4.55 20.13
CA VAL A 318 -12.15 3.20 20.57
C VAL A 318 -10.77 3.21 21.22
N ARG A 319 -10.60 2.46 22.30
CA ARG A 319 -9.42 2.54 23.17
C ARG A 319 -8.81 1.17 23.42
N THR A 320 -7.50 1.15 23.60
CA THR A 320 -6.76 0.01 24.14
C THR A 320 -5.83 0.46 25.26
N ASP A 321 -5.78 -0.31 26.34
CA ASP A 321 -4.87 -0.13 27.47
C ASP A 321 -3.72 -1.17 27.47
N ASP A 322 -3.67 -2.06 26.47
CA ASP A 322 -2.73 -3.20 26.40
C ASP A 322 -2.07 -3.38 25.02
N LEU A 323 -1.90 -2.27 24.29
CA LEU A 323 -1.30 -2.21 22.95
C LEU A 323 -2.01 -3.11 21.93
N GLY A 324 -3.34 -3.06 21.89
CA GLY A 324 -4.18 -3.67 20.85
C GLY A 324 -4.55 -5.13 21.11
N LYS A 325 -4.20 -5.71 22.28
CA LYS A 325 -4.65 -7.07 22.62
C LYS A 325 -6.14 -7.09 22.89
N THR A 326 -6.66 -6.03 23.51
CA THR A 326 -8.10 -5.81 23.72
C THR A 326 -8.49 -4.39 23.35
N TRP A 327 -9.73 -4.24 22.86
CA TRP A 327 -10.30 -2.96 22.49
C TRP A 327 -11.60 -2.73 23.24
N SER A 328 -11.83 -1.47 23.64
CA SER A 328 -13.11 -1.05 24.19
C SER A 328 -14.23 -1.16 23.17
N LYS A 329 -15.48 -1.02 23.63
CA LYS A 329 -16.57 -0.71 22.70
C LYS A 329 -16.33 0.66 22.07
N ILE A 330 -16.84 0.83 20.85
CA ILE A 330 -16.85 2.12 20.17
C ILE A 330 -17.84 3.04 20.89
N THR A 331 -17.39 4.21 21.31
CA THR A 331 -18.20 5.19 22.05
C THR A 331 -18.50 6.40 21.18
N PRO A 332 -19.78 6.72 20.90
CA PRO A 332 -20.16 7.93 20.19
C PRO A 332 -20.11 9.16 21.10
N TYR A 333 -19.71 10.32 20.54
CA TYR A 333 -19.67 11.59 21.25
C TYR A 333 -20.54 12.65 20.55
N ASP A 334 -21.84 12.38 20.43
CA ASP A 334 -22.78 13.27 19.76
C ASP A 334 -22.88 14.67 20.39
N GLU A 335 -22.77 14.76 21.72
CA GLU A 335 -22.90 16.04 22.43
C GLU A 335 -21.63 16.89 22.37
N THR A 336 -20.46 16.26 22.54
CA THR A 336 -19.18 16.99 22.65
C THR A 336 -18.45 17.08 21.31
N LEU A 337 -18.42 15.99 20.55
CA LEU A 337 -17.74 15.89 19.26
C LEU A 337 -18.69 15.80 18.05
N GLY A 338 -19.99 16.04 18.26
CA GLY A 338 -21.00 15.95 17.20
C GLY A 338 -21.18 17.20 16.35
N ARG A 339 -22.18 17.10 15.49
CA ARG A 339 -22.62 18.15 14.57
C ARG A 339 -23.32 19.27 15.32
N ARG A 340 -23.15 20.50 14.85
CA ARG A 340 -23.82 21.70 15.39
C ARG A 340 -24.70 22.33 14.33
N ASN A 341 -25.96 22.55 14.66
CA ASN A 341 -26.88 23.30 13.81
C ASN A 341 -26.55 24.79 13.88
N LYS A 342 -26.60 25.44 12.72
CA LYS A 342 -26.52 26.89 12.53
C LYS A 342 -27.83 27.36 11.86
N PRO A 343 -28.08 28.68 11.80
CA PRO A 343 -29.19 29.22 11.02
C PRO A 343 -29.18 28.74 9.56
N ASP A 344 -30.31 28.91 8.87
CA ASP A 344 -30.47 28.60 7.43
C ASP A 344 -30.23 27.13 7.04
N GLY A 345 -30.43 26.23 8.01
CA GLY A 345 -30.25 24.78 7.82
C GLY A 345 -28.79 24.35 7.65
N ILE A 346 -27.83 25.21 8.00
CA ILE A 346 -26.41 24.89 7.93
C ILE A 346 -26.03 23.97 9.09
N ILE A 347 -25.29 22.92 8.81
CA ILE A 347 -24.73 22.01 9.81
C ILE A 347 -23.21 22.12 9.78
N VAL A 348 -22.58 22.29 10.94
CA VAL A 348 -21.12 22.32 11.08
C VAL A 348 -20.65 21.09 11.83
N ALA A 349 -19.66 20.38 11.30
CA ALA A 349 -19.04 19.23 11.95
C ALA A 349 -17.54 19.42 12.08
N ALA A 350 -16.94 18.86 13.13
CA ALA A 350 -15.51 18.61 13.17
C ALA A 350 -15.20 17.35 12.34
N CYS A 351 -14.14 17.36 11.54
CA CYS A 351 -13.65 16.17 10.85
C CYS A 351 -12.13 16.20 10.69
N ASP A 352 -11.57 15.15 10.09
CA ASP A 352 -10.13 14.98 9.90
C ASP A 352 -9.32 15.10 11.20
N PHE A 353 -9.93 14.67 12.31
CA PHE A 353 -9.51 14.95 13.67
C PHE A 353 -8.44 13.97 14.15
N THR A 354 -7.28 14.49 14.56
CA THR A 354 -6.11 13.68 14.95
C THR A 354 -5.70 13.96 16.40
N PRO A 355 -5.88 13.00 17.33
CA PRO A 355 -5.35 13.06 18.69
C PRO A 355 -3.82 13.02 18.73
N LYS A 356 -3.19 13.87 19.54
CA LYS A 356 -1.76 13.79 19.86
C LYS A 356 -1.49 14.26 21.29
N TRP A 357 -0.63 13.53 21.99
CA TRP A 357 -0.23 13.86 23.36
C TRP A 357 0.64 15.10 23.39
N HIS A 358 0.24 16.08 24.19
CA HIS A 358 1.01 17.28 24.43
C HIS A 358 1.75 17.14 25.76
N ALA A 359 3.05 16.85 25.69
CA ALA A 359 3.86 16.51 26.86
C ALA A 359 3.87 17.62 27.92
N LYS A 360 3.91 18.89 27.52
CA LYS A 360 3.99 20.03 28.45
C LYS A 360 2.73 20.20 29.30
N SER A 361 1.55 19.93 28.75
CA SER A 361 0.28 20.06 29.50
C SER A 361 -0.21 18.74 30.09
N GLY A 362 0.37 17.60 29.68
CA GLY A 362 -0.08 16.29 30.13
C GLY A 362 -1.49 15.95 29.65
N LYS A 363 -1.85 16.40 28.43
CA LYS A 363 -3.18 16.20 27.85
C LYS A 363 -3.08 15.63 26.45
N LEU A 364 -4.04 14.77 26.11
CA LEU A 364 -4.25 14.35 24.74
C LEU A 364 -5.13 15.41 24.05
N LEU A 365 -4.52 16.15 23.12
CA LEU A 365 -5.17 17.22 22.35
C LEU A 365 -5.43 16.71 20.94
N GLY A 366 -6.69 16.68 20.54
CA GLY A 366 -7.07 16.41 19.16
C GLY A 366 -7.28 17.69 18.36
N THR A 367 -6.83 17.68 17.11
CA THR A 367 -6.95 18.79 16.16
C THR A 367 -7.46 18.30 14.82
N GLY A 368 -8.36 19.05 14.19
CA GLY A 368 -8.90 18.79 12.86
C GLY A 368 -9.33 20.08 12.19
N HIS A 369 -10.34 20.02 11.33
CA HIS A 369 -11.00 21.23 10.83
C HIS A 369 -12.52 21.12 10.93
N THR A 370 -13.20 22.22 10.60
CA THR A 370 -14.64 22.23 10.41
C THR A 370 -15.02 21.99 8.95
N VAL A 371 -16.19 21.38 8.76
CA VAL A 371 -16.86 21.25 7.48
C VAL A 371 -18.32 21.66 7.63
N HIS A 372 -18.81 22.40 6.64
CA HIS A 372 -20.15 22.96 6.61
C HIS A 372 -20.99 22.23 5.57
N TYR A 373 -22.19 21.82 5.98
CA TYR A 373 -23.17 21.16 5.14
C TYR A 373 -24.42 22.00 4.99
N GLN A 374 -25.02 21.94 3.80
CA GLN A 374 -26.39 22.37 3.58
C GLN A 374 -27.06 21.31 2.70
N ASN A 375 -28.21 20.78 3.15
CA ASN A 375 -28.93 19.70 2.46
C ASN A 375 -28.04 18.47 2.15
N ASP A 376 -27.26 18.02 3.14
CA ASP A 376 -26.28 16.91 3.02
C ASP A 376 -25.27 17.07 1.86
N LYS A 377 -24.90 18.31 1.56
CA LYS A 377 -23.82 18.65 0.63
C LYS A 377 -22.82 19.57 1.29
N VAL A 378 -21.53 19.28 1.09
CA VAL A 378 -20.45 20.17 1.51
C VAL A 378 -20.58 21.51 0.80
N MET A 379 -20.56 22.60 1.57
CA MET A 379 -20.55 23.95 1.03
C MET A 379 -19.18 24.25 0.40
N HIS A 380 -19.16 24.67 -0.86
CA HIS A 380 -17.91 24.98 -1.57
C HIS A 380 -17.29 26.32 -1.14
N ASP A 381 -18.13 27.31 -0.83
CA ASP A 381 -17.72 28.61 -0.29
C ASP A 381 -18.03 28.64 1.22
N GLN A 382 -17.08 28.15 2.02
CA GLN A 382 -17.28 27.99 3.46
C GLN A 382 -16.12 28.57 4.26
N ARG A 383 -16.45 29.17 5.42
CA ARG A 383 -15.48 29.63 6.39
C ARG A 383 -15.03 28.48 7.30
N ARG A 384 -14.12 27.66 6.79
CA ARG A 384 -13.48 26.58 7.56
C ARG A 384 -12.57 27.15 8.64
N GLY A 385 -12.58 26.51 9.81
CA GLY A 385 -11.62 26.76 10.90
C GLY A 385 -10.95 25.48 11.39
N THR A 386 -9.85 25.62 12.13
CA THR A 386 -9.22 24.51 12.86
C THR A 386 -10.06 24.17 14.10
N SER A 387 -10.58 22.93 14.16
CA SER A 387 -11.29 22.42 15.33
C SER A 387 -10.31 21.75 16.29
N TYR A 388 -10.59 21.82 17.60
CA TYR A 388 -9.81 21.09 18.61
C TYR A 388 -10.66 20.66 19.80
N ALA A 389 -10.26 19.59 20.46
CA ALA A 389 -10.86 19.12 21.72
C ALA A 389 -9.81 18.42 22.59
N VAL A 390 -10.07 18.38 23.89
CA VAL A 390 -9.15 17.81 24.89
C VAL A 390 -9.77 16.55 25.49
N TYR A 391 -8.98 15.49 25.56
CA TYR A 391 -9.39 14.27 26.24
C TYR A 391 -9.11 14.36 27.75
N ASP A 392 -10.09 14.02 28.55
CA ASP A 392 -9.93 13.77 29.98
C ASP A 392 -9.69 12.28 30.21
N GLU A 393 -8.45 11.93 30.54
CA GLU A 393 -8.06 10.53 30.79
C GLU A 393 -8.77 9.91 32.00
N LYS A 394 -9.06 10.68 33.05
CA LYS A 394 -9.71 10.15 34.26
C LYS A 394 -11.18 9.86 34.01
N ALA A 395 -11.87 10.79 33.33
CA ALA A 395 -13.27 10.64 32.98
C ALA A 395 -13.49 9.82 31.69
N ARG A 396 -12.41 9.53 30.94
CA ARG A 396 -12.42 8.81 29.65
C ARG A 396 -13.40 9.43 28.65
N THR A 397 -13.33 10.75 28.51
CA THR A 397 -14.26 11.52 27.67
C THR A 397 -13.58 12.71 27.00
N TRP A 398 -14.19 13.24 25.96
CA TRP A 398 -13.73 14.42 25.24
C TRP A 398 -14.50 15.67 25.65
N SER A 399 -13.79 16.80 25.78
CA SER A 399 -14.42 18.11 25.85
C SER A 399 -15.24 18.40 24.59
N ALA A 400 -16.21 19.32 24.69
CA ALA A 400 -16.83 19.87 23.49
C ALA A 400 -15.77 20.50 22.58
N TRP A 401 -15.87 20.29 21.26
CA TRP A 401 -14.87 20.86 20.34
C TRP A 401 -14.97 22.38 20.27
N ALA A 402 -13.83 23.06 20.27
CA ALA A 402 -13.72 24.49 20.03
C ALA A 402 -13.08 24.74 18.66
N THR A 403 -13.08 26.00 18.22
CA THR A 403 -12.35 26.43 17.02
C THR A 403 -11.19 27.31 17.46
N LEU A 404 -10.01 27.11 16.87
CA LEU A 404 -8.87 28.02 17.06
C LEU A 404 -9.22 29.40 16.51
N GLU A 405 -9.10 30.42 17.36
CA GLU A 405 -9.23 31.80 16.92
C GLU A 405 -8.01 32.19 16.08
N MET A 406 -8.28 32.65 14.85
CA MET A 406 -7.27 33.05 13.86
C MET A 406 -7.38 34.56 13.61
N PRO A 407 -6.28 35.24 13.21
CA PRO A 407 -6.34 36.62 12.74
C PRO A 407 -7.38 36.78 11.62
N ASP A 408 -8.09 37.90 11.60
CA ASP A 408 -9.10 38.20 10.58
C ASP A 408 -8.45 38.69 9.27
N GLU A 409 -7.67 37.81 8.66
CA GLU A 409 -7.03 38.04 7.37
C GLU A 409 -7.83 37.36 6.24
N ALA A 410 -8.02 38.07 5.13
CA ALA A 410 -8.80 37.56 4.00
C ALA A 410 -8.28 36.22 3.45
N LYS A 411 -6.95 35.98 3.53
CA LYS A 411 -6.34 34.72 3.09
C LYS A 411 -6.79 33.51 3.92
N PHE A 412 -7.20 33.71 5.17
CA PHE A 412 -7.67 32.64 6.06
C PHE A 412 -9.17 32.41 6.02
N PHE A 413 -9.87 32.91 4.99
CA PHE A 413 -11.30 32.66 4.81
C PHE A 413 -11.63 31.16 4.91
N ASN A 414 -10.90 30.29 4.22
CA ASN A 414 -11.00 28.84 4.40
C ASN A 414 -9.65 28.34 4.90
N SER A 415 -9.52 28.03 6.20
CA SER A 415 -8.24 27.63 6.80
C SER A 415 -8.45 26.54 7.86
N GLY A 416 -7.68 25.46 7.82
CA GLY A 416 -7.82 24.42 8.84
C GLY A 416 -6.72 23.36 8.87
N ALA A 417 -6.63 22.68 10.01
CA ALA A 417 -5.67 21.61 10.31
C ALA A 417 -6.27 20.20 10.09
N GLY A 418 -6.91 19.95 8.95
CA GLY A 418 -7.46 18.62 8.62
C GLY A 418 -6.42 17.70 7.98
N CYS A 419 -6.26 16.47 8.48
CA CYS A 419 -5.31 15.48 7.96
C CYS A 419 -3.86 15.98 7.96
N VAL A 420 -3.50 16.78 8.96
CA VAL A 420 -2.14 17.29 9.14
C VAL A 420 -1.40 16.52 10.23
N GLN A 421 -0.08 16.49 10.15
CA GLN A 421 0.78 16.05 11.26
C GLN A 421 1.44 17.28 11.88
N ARG A 422 1.13 17.56 13.15
CA ARG A 422 1.72 18.68 13.91
C ARG A 422 2.99 18.25 14.65
N PHE A 423 3.81 19.22 15.01
CA PHE A 423 4.99 19.01 15.86
C PHE A 423 4.88 19.86 17.13
N ASP A 424 5.17 19.28 18.29
CA ASP A 424 5.11 19.99 19.57
C ASP A 424 6.57 20.24 20.02
N LEU A 425 6.96 21.51 20.21
CA LEU A 425 8.31 21.94 20.59
C LEU A 425 8.58 21.65 22.07
N GLU A 426 9.86 21.61 22.45
CA GLU A 426 10.30 21.33 23.82
C GLU A 426 9.71 22.30 24.86
N ASN A 427 9.47 23.55 24.48
CA ASN A 427 8.88 24.56 25.34
C ASN A 427 7.34 24.38 25.52
N GLY A 428 6.72 23.49 24.76
CA GLY A 428 5.27 23.27 24.73
C GLY A 428 4.51 24.13 23.72
N ASP A 429 5.20 24.88 22.86
CA ASP A 429 4.54 25.49 21.71
C ASP A 429 4.27 24.43 20.65
N ILE A 430 3.17 24.58 19.94
CA ILE A 430 2.73 23.66 18.89
C ILE A 430 2.99 24.33 17.55
N LEU A 431 3.77 23.66 16.71
CA LEU A 431 3.85 23.93 15.28
C LEU A 431 2.73 23.16 14.58
N LEU A 432 1.68 23.90 14.20
CA LEU A 432 0.46 23.37 13.59
C LEU A 432 0.38 23.79 12.12
N PRO A 433 0.74 22.90 11.18
CA PRO A 433 0.50 23.15 9.77
C PRO A 433 -1.00 23.32 9.49
N VAL A 434 -1.33 24.31 8.67
CA VAL A 434 -2.67 24.51 8.12
C VAL A 434 -2.57 24.70 6.61
N TYR A 435 -3.64 24.37 5.90
CA TYR A 435 -3.81 24.78 4.53
C TYR A 435 -5.00 25.71 4.42
N PHE A 436 -4.86 26.70 3.54
CA PHE A 436 -5.80 27.79 3.46
C PHE A 436 -5.95 28.34 2.05
N LYS A 437 -7.03 29.08 1.84
CA LYS A 437 -7.23 29.94 0.67
C LYS A 437 -8.20 31.07 0.98
N GLY A 438 -8.02 32.19 0.31
CA GLY A 438 -8.96 33.30 0.34
C GLY A 438 -10.29 32.95 -0.34
N GLN A 439 -11.31 33.78 -0.10
CA GLN A 439 -12.59 33.64 -0.76
C GLN A 439 -12.44 33.78 -2.28
N GLY A 440 -13.05 32.89 -3.04
CA GLY A 440 -12.93 32.86 -4.51
C GLY A 440 -11.56 32.40 -5.05
N GLU A 441 -10.55 32.20 -4.19
CA GLU A 441 -9.25 31.72 -4.64
C GLU A 441 -9.30 30.24 -5.06
N LYS A 442 -8.52 29.94 -6.09
CA LYS A 442 -8.47 28.59 -6.69
C LYS A 442 -7.54 27.64 -5.93
N TYR A 443 -6.38 28.13 -5.51
CA TYR A 443 -5.30 27.28 -4.99
C TYR A 443 -5.20 27.39 -3.48
N TYR A 444 -5.16 26.25 -2.80
CA TYR A 444 -4.72 26.16 -1.41
C TYR A 444 -3.22 26.46 -1.32
N SER A 445 -2.88 27.18 -0.26
CA SER A 445 -1.52 27.41 0.22
C SER A 445 -1.35 26.74 1.58
N VAL A 446 -0.11 26.49 2.00
CA VAL A 446 0.21 25.95 3.33
C VAL A 446 1.02 26.97 4.12
N THR A 447 0.75 27.10 5.42
CA THR A 447 1.64 27.77 6.37
C THR A 447 1.69 26.95 7.67
N VAL A 448 2.74 27.13 8.47
CA VAL A 448 2.82 26.53 9.80
C VAL A 448 2.53 27.61 10.84
N LEU A 449 1.50 27.36 11.65
CA LEU A 449 1.15 28.21 12.78
C LEU A 449 2.03 27.84 13.98
N ARG A 450 2.42 28.84 14.77
CA ARG A 450 2.91 28.64 16.13
C ARG A 450 1.74 28.91 17.08
N CYS A 451 1.42 27.94 17.92
CA CYS A 451 0.34 28.02 18.89
C CYS A 451 0.86 27.72 20.31
N SER A 452 0.23 28.29 21.33
CA SER A 452 0.36 27.81 22.71
C SER A 452 -0.84 26.94 23.09
N PHE A 453 -0.62 26.01 24.02
CA PHE A 453 -1.68 25.19 24.59
C PHE A 453 -1.50 25.04 26.11
N ASP A 454 -2.48 25.54 26.87
CA ASP A 454 -2.45 25.53 28.34
C ASP A 454 -3.06 24.28 28.97
N GLY A 455 -3.45 23.29 28.16
CA GLY A 455 -4.16 22.09 28.59
C GLY A 455 -5.68 22.16 28.40
N GLN A 456 -6.23 23.33 28.07
CA GLN A 456 -7.64 23.50 27.74
C GLN A 456 -7.84 24.29 26.45
N THR A 457 -7.10 25.38 26.26
CA THR A 457 -7.28 26.34 25.17
C THR A 457 -6.05 26.33 24.25
N LEU A 458 -6.28 26.13 22.95
CA LEU A 458 -5.28 26.31 21.90
C LEU A 458 -5.34 27.77 21.41
N LYS A 459 -4.21 28.47 21.40
CA LYS A 459 -4.13 29.90 21.03
C LYS A 459 -3.11 30.14 19.94
N TYR A 460 -3.46 30.94 18.95
CA TYR A 460 -2.54 31.41 17.91
C TYR A 460 -1.50 32.38 18.50
N LEU A 461 -0.23 32.20 18.14
CA LEU A 461 0.87 33.11 18.51
C LEU A 461 1.52 33.78 17.29
N GLY A 462 1.53 33.10 16.15
CA GLY A 462 2.20 33.56 14.94
C GLY A 462 2.17 32.49 13.84
N GLN A 463 2.82 32.77 12.73
CA GLN A 463 2.94 31.84 11.60
C GLN A 463 4.22 32.08 10.82
N GLY A 464 4.60 31.09 10.01
CA GLY A 464 5.72 31.17 9.08
C GLY A 464 5.36 31.74 7.70
N ASN A 465 6.22 31.48 6.72
CA ASN A 465 5.95 31.87 5.33
C ASN A 465 4.88 30.98 4.67
N ASP A 466 4.26 31.49 3.62
CA ASP A 466 3.30 30.73 2.83
C ASP A 466 4.03 29.87 1.77
N VAL A 467 3.71 28.57 1.72
CA VAL A 467 4.13 27.64 0.68
C VAL A 467 3.02 27.50 -0.36
N LYS A 468 3.35 27.73 -1.64
CA LYS A 468 2.37 27.87 -2.73
C LYS A 468 2.74 27.03 -3.96
N LEU A 469 1.72 26.62 -4.72
CA LEU A 469 1.88 25.96 -6.01
C LEU A 469 0.64 26.24 -6.90
N ALA A 470 0.86 26.75 -8.11
CA ALA A 470 -0.22 27.03 -9.06
C ALA A 470 -0.58 25.81 -9.94
N SER A 471 -0.80 24.64 -9.32
CA SER A 471 -1.17 23.39 -10.00
C SER A 471 -2.35 22.71 -9.30
N GLY A 472 -3.31 22.16 -10.05
CA GLY A 472 -4.48 21.50 -9.49
C GLY A 472 -5.24 22.40 -8.50
N ARG A 473 -5.43 21.90 -7.27
CA ARG A 473 -5.98 22.66 -6.12
C ARG A 473 -4.92 23.36 -5.26
N GLY A 474 -3.67 23.43 -5.68
CA GLY A 474 -2.57 23.95 -4.87
C GLY A 474 -1.96 22.90 -3.94
N VAL A 475 -1.37 23.32 -2.84
CA VAL A 475 -0.79 22.42 -1.82
C VAL A 475 -1.67 22.39 -0.58
N TYR A 476 -1.86 21.20 -0.02
CA TYR A 476 -2.77 20.99 1.11
C TYR A 476 -2.40 19.72 1.90
N GLU A 477 -3.11 19.46 3.00
CA GLU A 477 -2.89 18.31 3.92
C GLU A 477 -1.41 18.06 4.28
N PRO A 478 -0.71 19.06 4.83
CA PRO A 478 0.72 18.97 5.12
C PRO A 478 1.07 18.07 6.31
N SER A 479 2.23 17.43 6.24
CA SER A 479 2.78 16.64 7.34
C SER A 479 4.12 17.18 7.79
N LEU A 480 4.22 17.60 9.06
CA LEU A 480 5.44 18.14 9.65
C LEU A 480 6.12 17.10 10.54
N THR A 481 7.44 17.03 10.43
CA THR A 481 8.31 16.35 11.41
C THR A 481 9.62 17.09 11.60
N ARG A 482 10.36 16.73 12.66
CA ARG A 482 11.75 17.15 12.88
C ARG A 482 12.64 15.92 12.98
N TYR A 483 13.73 15.91 12.22
CA TYR A 483 14.71 14.83 12.22
C TYR A 483 16.12 15.41 12.14
N GLN A 484 17.02 14.98 13.03
CA GLN A 484 18.40 15.47 13.11
C GLN A 484 18.52 17.02 13.11
N GLY A 485 17.63 17.68 13.84
CA GLY A 485 17.63 19.14 13.99
C GLY A 485 16.95 19.92 12.85
N LYS A 486 16.59 19.28 11.74
CA LYS A 486 15.92 19.92 10.60
C LYS A 486 14.44 19.56 10.55
N PHE A 487 13.60 20.49 10.10
CA PHE A 487 12.18 20.26 9.86
C PHE A 487 11.90 19.88 8.41
N TYR A 488 10.97 18.96 8.23
CA TYR A 488 10.56 18.44 6.93
C TYR A 488 9.03 18.54 6.80
N LEU A 489 8.57 19.03 5.66
CA LEU A 489 7.15 19.25 5.39
C LEU A 489 6.76 18.55 4.08
N THR A 490 5.82 17.61 4.15
CA THR A 490 5.20 17.04 2.96
C THR A 490 4.00 17.88 2.52
N LEU A 491 3.68 17.83 1.23
CA LEU A 491 2.61 18.62 0.64
C LEU A 491 1.86 17.76 -0.39
N ARG A 492 0.58 17.53 -0.15
CA ARG A 492 -0.32 16.90 -1.12
C ARG A 492 -0.67 17.88 -2.23
N ASN A 493 -0.71 17.38 -3.45
CA ASN A 493 -1.25 18.07 -4.62
C ASN A 493 -1.95 17.05 -5.55
N ASP A 494 -2.77 17.54 -6.49
CA ASP A 494 -3.57 16.68 -7.37
C ASP A 494 -2.77 15.91 -8.42
N THR A 495 -1.62 16.42 -8.85
CA THR A 495 -0.85 15.85 -9.97
C THR A 495 0.45 15.18 -9.55
N ALA A 496 1.03 15.63 -8.44
CA ALA A 496 2.22 15.06 -7.82
C ALA A 496 2.20 15.35 -6.31
N ALA A 497 3.18 14.85 -5.59
CA ALA A 497 3.42 15.21 -4.20
C ALA A 497 4.79 15.86 -4.02
N TYR A 498 4.89 16.71 -3.01
CA TYR A 498 6.05 17.57 -2.82
C TYR A 498 6.59 17.50 -1.39
N VAL A 499 7.82 17.94 -1.25
CA VAL A 499 8.52 18.07 0.03
C VAL A 499 9.36 19.35 0.06
N THR A 500 9.51 19.92 1.25
CA THR A 500 10.42 21.03 1.53
C THR A 500 10.96 20.90 2.95
N THR A 501 11.96 21.72 3.29
CA THR A 501 12.62 21.73 4.60
C THR A 501 12.72 23.13 5.19
N SER A 502 12.89 23.18 6.50
CA SER A 502 13.08 24.40 7.29
C SER A 502 14.05 24.13 8.45
N ASP A 503 14.76 25.16 8.91
CA ASP A 503 15.63 25.07 10.09
C ASP A 503 14.87 25.37 11.39
N ASP A 504 13.75 26.12 11.32
CA ASP A 504 12.98 26.54 12.50
C ASP A 504 11.55 25.96 12.54
N GLY A 505 11.12 25.29 11.47
CA GLY A 505 9.79 24.69 11.34
C GLY A 505 8.68 25.68 11.02
N LEU A 506 9.01 26.95 10.77
CA LEU A 506 8.10 28.01 10.37
C LEU A 506 8.43 28.50 8.95
N HIS A 507 9.71 28.72 8.65
CA HIS A 507 10.16 29.28 7.38
C HIS A 507 10.70 28.19 6.45
N PHE A 508 9.87 27.74 5.51
CA PHE A 508 10.19 26.67 4.57
C PHE A 508 10.78 27.20 3.26
N GLY A 509 11.77 26.48 2.75
CA GLY A 509 12.37 26.75 1.45
C GLY A 509 11.51 26.32 0.25
N PRO A 510 12.06 26.39 -0.98
CA PRO A 510 11.39 25.92 -2.18
C PRO A 510 10.96 24.45 -2.10
N ILE A 511 9.81 24.13 -2.69
CA ILE A 511 9.31 22.76 -2.75
C ILE A 511 9.94 21.98 -3.90
N GLN A 512 10.13 20.67 -3.72
CA GLN A 512 10.55 19.76 -4.77
C GLN A 512 9.58 18.58 -4.88
N PRO A 513 9.32 18.05 -6.10
CA PRO A 513 8.51 16.86 -6.27
C PRO A 513 9.22 15.63 -5.68
N TRP A 514 8.44 14.69 -5.16
CA TRP A 514 8.99 13.43 -4.67
C TRP A 514 9.54 12.57 -5.81
N GLN A 515 10.74 12.05 -5.60
CA GLN A 515 11.43 11.12 -6.49
C GLN A 515 12.02 9.95 -5.70
N PHE A 516 12.30 8.85 -6.40
CA PHE A 516 13.19 7.82 -5.93
C PHE A 516 14.67 8.25 -6.12
N GLU A 517 15.60 7.58 -5.45
CA GLU A 517 17.04 7.86 -5.59
C GLU A 517 17.56 7.73 -7.03
N ASP A 518 16.95 6.84 -7.82
CA ASP A 518 17.22 6.66 -9.26
C ASP A 518 16.75 7.85 -10.14
N GLY A 519 16.10 8.86 -9.55
CA GLY A 519 15.60 10.07 -10.22
C GLY A 519 14.21 9.92 -10.85
N SER A 520 13.61 8.73 -10.84
CA SER A 520 12.25 8.54 -11.33
C SER A 520 11.21 9.09 -10.34
N GLU A 521 10.04 9.47 -10.88
CA GLU A 521 8.94 9.99 -10.07
C GLU A 521 8.44 8.96 -9.05
N LEU A 522 8.10 9.43 -7.83
CA LEU A 522 7.55 8.56 -6.79
C LEU A 522 6.18 7.97 -7.20
N GLY A 523 5.39 8.72 -7.98
CA GLY A 523 4.05 8.30 -8.40
C GLY A 523 2.97 8.46 -7.33
N ASN A 524 3.27 9.14 -6.22
CA ASN A 524 2.29 9.64 -5.25
C ASN A 524 1.63 10.92 -5.81
N TYR A 525 0.30 10.96 -5.83
CA TYR A 525 -0.48 12.11 -6.28
C TYR A 525 -1.88 12.04 -5.66
N ASN A 526 -2.53 13.19 -5.45
CA ASN A 526 -3.90 13.33 -4.95
C ASN A 526 -4.20 12.53 -3.66
N THR A 527 -3.17 12.22 -2.89
CA THR A 527 -3.19 11.47 -1.63
C THR A 527 -2.19 12.10 -0.69
N GLN A 528 -2.42 11.98 0.61
CA GLN A 528 -1.53 12.53 1.64
C GLN A 528 -0.26 11.69 1.79
N GLN A 529 0.75 12.26 2.43
CA GLN A 529 1.94 11.55 2.88
C GLN A 529 2.19 11.95 4.34
N HIS A 530 2.56 10.99 5.18
CA HIS A 530 2.96 11.30 6.55
C HIS A 530 4.35 10.80 6.88
N TRP A 531 4.98 11.48 7.83
CA TRP A 531 6.30 11.13 8.31
C TRP A 531 6.21 10.12 9.44
N VAL A 532 7.08 9.11 9.36
CA VAL A 532 7.48 8.28 10.48
C VAL A 532 8.93 8.65 10.78
N SER A 533 9.19 9.26 11.93
CA SER A 533 10.53 9.69 12.35
C SER A 533 10.97 8.85 13.53
N HIS A 534 12.17 8.28 13.43
CA HIS A 534 12.71 7.40 14.47
C HIS A 534 14.24 7.55 14.53
N ASN A 535 14.89 7.18 15.63
CA ASN A 535 16.35 7.30 15.74
C ASN A 535 17.12 6.47 14.69
N LYS A 536 16.51 5.42 14.14
CA LYS A 536 17.05 4.57 13.07
C LYS A 536 16.87 5.14 11.67
N GLY A 537 16.08 6.21 11.49
CA GLY A 537 15.89 6.84 10.18
C GLY A 537 14.64 7.69 10.04
N LEU A 538 14.57 8.38 8.90
CA LEU A 538 13.40 9.13 8.45
C LEU A 538 12.65 8.32 7.39
N TYR A 539 11.36 8.13 7.56
CA TYR A 539 10.53 7.32 6.68
C TYR A 539 9.28 8.08 6.23
N LEU A 540 8.83 7.79 5.02
CA LEU A 540 7.63 8.34 4.42
C LEU A 540 6.59 7.23 4.27
N VAL A 541 5.37 7.50 4.73
CA VAL A 541 4.20 6.65 4.50
C VAL A 541 3.32 7.30 3.43
N TYR A 542 3.01 6.56 2.37
CA TYR A 542 2.33 7.08 1.18
C TYR A 542 1.65 5.97 0.37
N ASN A 543 0.82 6.37 -0.60
CA ASN A 543 0.34 5.49 -1.67
C ASN A 543 1.01 5.87 -3.00
N ARG A 544 1.09 4.99 -3.99
CA ARG A 544 1.56 5.40 -5.33
C ARG A 544 1.00 4.50 -6.41
N ARG A 545 0.98 5.02 -7.64
CA ARG A 545 0.77 4.22 -8.85
C ARG A 545 1.91 3.21 -9.07
N GLY A 546 1.65 2.23 -9.93
CA GLY A 546 2.63 1.20 -10.27
C GLY A 546 2.81 0.17 -9.15
N LEU A 547 1.77 -0.10 -8.38
CA LEU A 547 1.68 -1.19 -7.40
C LEU A 547 0.57 -2.19 -7.79
N ASN A 548 0.28 -2.31 -9.09
CA ASN A 548 -0.87 -3.06 -9.62
C ASN A 548 -2.23 -2.62 -9.05
N ASN A 549 -2.41 -1.31 -8.92
CA ASN A 549 -3.53 -0.71 -8.21
C ASN A 549 -4.33 0.27 -9.08
N ASP A 550 -4.25 0.12 -10.40
CA ASP A 550 -4.99 0.95 -11.36
C ASP A 550 -6.51 0.79 -11.23
N HIS A 551 -6.98 -0.35 -10.69
CA HIS A 551 -8.38 -0.58 -10.35
C HIS A 551 -8.85 0.24 -9.14
N ILE A 552 -7.92 0.82 -8.38
CA ILE A 552 -8.20 1.55 -7.16
C ILE A 552 -8.20 3.04 -7.46
N VAL A 553 -9.29 3.70 -7.09
CA VAL A 553 -9.46 5.15 -7.28
C VAL A 553 -8.26 5.91 -6.74
N ARG A 554 -7.57 6.64 -7.63
CA ARG A 554 -6.37 7.44 -7.32
C ARG A 554 -5.21 6.62 -6.74
N HIS A 555 -5.18 5.30 -6.96
CA HIS A 555 -4.15 4.41 -6.46
C HIS A 555 -3.98 4.47 -4.93
N ARG A 556 -5.09 4.71 -4.20
CA ARG A 556 -5.12 4.94 -2.74
C ARG A 556 -4.94 3.68 -1.89
N ALA A 557 -4.51 2.57 -2.49
CA ALA A 557 -4.08 1.37 -1.78
C ALA A 557 -3.13 0.59 -2.72
N PRO A 558 -2.19 -0.22 -2.21
CA PRO A 558 -1.88 -0.42 -0.80
C PRO A 558 -1.23 0.82 -0.17
N LEU A 559 -1.15 0.86 1.16
CA LEU A 559 -0.38 1.86 1.90
C LEU A 559 1.03 1.34 2.10
N VAL A 560 2.03 2.11 1.69
CA VAL A 560 3.45 1.73 1.77
C VAL A 560 4.26 2.68 2.64
N MET A 561 5.38 2.19 3.15
CA MET A 561 6.40 2.96 3.85
C MET A 561 7.78 2.71 3.25
N ALA A 562 8.57 3.75 3.10
CA ALA A 562 9.95 3.66 2.64
C ALA A 562 10.84 4.68 3.37
N GLN A 563 12.13 4.38 3.48
CA GLN A 563 13.12 5.30 4.03
C GLN A 563 13.37 6.46 3.05
N VAL A 564 13.60 7.64 3.61
CA VAL A 564 13.96 8.86 2.90
C VAL A 564 15.39 9.22 3.22
N ASN A 565 16.16 9.59 2.19
CA ASN A 565 17.45 10.23 2.36
C ASN A 565 17.21 11.70 2.78
N PRO A 566 17.58 12.12 4.00
CA PRO A 566 17.26 13.44 4.54
C PRO A 566 18.02 14.58 3.85
N GLU A 567 19.10 14.28 3.13
CA GLU A 567 19.90 15.28 2.41
C GLU A 567 19.34 15.56 1.02
N THR A 568 18.96 14.50 0.29
CA THR A 568 18.46 14.61 -1.09
C THR A 568 16.94 14.73 -1.18
N LEU A 569 16.23 14.40 -0.09
CA LEU A 569 14.77 14.29 -0.01
C LEU A 569 14.20 13.34 -1.09
N LYS A 570 14.90 12.22 -1.29
CA LYS A 570 14.49 11.14 -2.20
C LYS A 570 14.17 9.88 -1.43
N VAL A 571 13.24 9.10 -1.96
CA VAL A 571 12.81 7.82 -1.39
C VAL A 571 13.77 6.71 -1.83
N ILE A 572 14.23 5.90 -0.88
CA ILE A 572 15.09 4.74 -1.13
C ILE A 572 14.21 3.56 -1.55
N ARG A 573 14.05 3.34 -2.86
CA ARG A 573 13.11 2.35 -3.43
C ARG A 573 13.22 0.95 -2.80
N ALA A 574 14.45 0.49 -2.56
CA ALA A 574 14.70 -0.84 -1.99
C ALA A 574 14.09 -1.03 -0.59
N THR A 575 13.82 0.06 0.13
CA THR A 575 13.25 0.04 1.48
C THR A 575 11.71 0.02 1.52
N GLU A 576 11.04 0.14 0.37
CA GLU A 576 9.58 0.25 0.29
C GLU A 576 8.84 -1.03 0.72
N ARG A 577 7.93 -0.91 1.69
CA ARG A 577 7.12 -2.01 2.25
C ARG A 577 5.65 -1.67 2.30
N ILE A 578 4.81 -2.65 2.04
CA ILE A 578 3.37 -2.55 2.35
C ILE A 578 3.20 -2.55 3.86
N LEU A 579 2.54 -1.51 4.38
CA LEU A 579 2.02 -1.47 5.73
C LEU A 579 0.59 -2.04 5.80
N VAL A 580 -0.24 -1.68 4.82
CA VAL A 580 -1.63 -2.14 4.71
C VAL A 580 -1.86 -2.57 3.27
N PRO A 581 -2.18 -3.86 3.01
CA PRO A 581 -2.43 -4.35 1.67
C PRO A 581 -3.72 -3.74 1.10
N GLU A 582 -3.89 -3.86 -0.21
CA GLU A 582 -5.15 -3.48 -0.85
C GLU A 582 -6.12 -4.67 -0.89
N ARG A 583 -7.42 -4.38 -0.72
CA ARG A 583 -8.52 -5.34 -0.83
C ARG A 583 -9.56 -4.82 -1.84
N GLY A 584 -9.10 -4.29 -2.97
CA GLY A 584 -9.94 -3.80 -4.08
C GLY A 584 -10.58 -2.44 -3.88
N VAL A 585 -10.45 -1.84 -2.70
CA VAL A 585 -10.99 -0.52 -2.38
C VAL A 585 -9.88 0.45 -2.00
N ARG A 586 -10.17 1.74 -2.11
CA ARG A 586 -9.25 2.78 -1.68
C ARG A 586 -9.13 2.77 -0.16
N LEU A 587 -7.91 2.96 0.36
CA LEU A 587 -7.75 3.31 1.76
C LEU A 587 -8.02 4.81 1.93
N GLY A 588 -8.61 5.17 3.07
CA GLY A 588 -8.89 6.55 3.40
C GLY A 588 -7.64 7.35 3.76
N ASN A 589 -7.85 8.59 4.19
CA ASN A 589 -6.78 9.35 4.82
C ASN A 589 -6.34 8.58 6.09
N PHE A 590 -5.02 8.47 6.33
CA PHE A 590 -4.33 7.71 7.39
C PHE A 590 -3.55 8.64 8.36
N ALA A 591 -3.09 8.17 9.51
CA ALA A 591 -2.22 8.98 10.38
C ALA A 591 -1.16 8.15 11.08
N ILE A 592 -0.20 8.87 11.65
CA ILE A 592 0.95 8.32 12.34
C ILE A 592 0.85 8.69 13.82
N THR A 593 1.03 7.69 14.67
CA THR A 593 1.02 7.83 16.12
C THR A 593 2.30 7.23 16.68
N GLU A 594 3.12 8.06 17.31
CA GLU A 594 4.24 7.59 18.13
C GLU A 594 3.64 7.02 19.42
N VAL A 595 3.63 5.68 19.56
CA VAL A 595 3.03 5.00 20.71
C VAL A 595 4.04 4.85 21.83
N SER A 596 5.27 4.47 21.48
CA SER A 596 6.43 4.43 22.36
C SER A 596 7.71 4.63 21.55
N GLU A 597 8.87 4.62 22.20
CA GLU A 597 10.17 4.59 21.51
C GLU A 597 10.31 3.37 20.59
N ASN A 598 9.70 2.24 20.94
CA ASN A 598 9.83 0.98 20.19
C ASN A 598 8.61 0.69 19.29
N GLU A 599 7.62 1.59 19.25
CA GLU A 599 6.40 1.33 18.51
C GLU A 599 5.76 2.59 17.90
N THR A 600 5.49 2.53 16.60
CA THR A 600 4.78 3.56 15.84
C THR A 600 3.60 2.95 15.13
N TRP A 601 2.42 3.57 15.19
CA TRP A 601 1.23 3.07 14.53
C TRP A 601 0.88 3.89 13.31
N VAL A 602 0.44 3.20 12.25
CA VAL A 602 -0.18 3.79 11.08
C VAL A 602 -1.63 3.33 11.01
N THR A 603 -2.56 4.26 11.18
CA THR A 603 -4.00 3.94 11.28
C THR A 603 -4.74 4.38 10.02
N VAL A 604 -5.57 3.50 9.46
CA VAL A 604 -6.32 3.76 8.23
C VAL A 604 -7.56 2.87 8.14
N ALA A 605 -8.58 3.29 7.39
CA ALA A 605 -9.77 2.48 7.11
C ALA A 605 -9.95 2.27 5.60
N GLU A 606 -10.54 1.13 5.24
CA GLU A 606 -11.11 0.90 3.91
C GLU A 606 -12.26 1.88 3.66
N TRP A 607 -12.19 2.65 2.56
CA TRP A 607 -13.22 3.62 2.22
C TRP A 607 -14.16 3.04 1.16
N MET A 608 -15.38 2.70 1.59
CA MET A 608 -16.37 1.94 0.79
C MET A 608 -17.13 2.75 -0.28
N GLN A 609 -16.51 3.83 -0.78
CA GLN A 609 -17.01 4.61 -1.92
C GLN A 609 -16.05 4.48 -3.09
N ASN A 610 -16.61 4.32 -4.28
CA ASN A 610 -15.89 4.19 -5.54
C ASN A 610 -16.35 5.29 -6.54
N MET A 611 -15.96 5.18 -7.80
CA MET A 611 -16.35 6.12 -8.87
C MET A 611 -17.68 5.71 -9.50
N SER A 612 -18.33 6.69 -10.15
CA SER A 612 -19.50 6.45 -11.00
C SER A 612 -19.22 5.36 -12.06
N PRO A 613 -20.19 4.47 -12.38
CA PRO A 613 -21.57 4.45 -11.89
C PRO A 613 -21.76 3.75 -10.52
N ASN A 614 -20.80 2.94 -10.09
CA ASN A 614 -20.92 2.12 -8.87
C ASN A 614 -20.35 2.86 -7.66
N TYR A 615 -21.01 3.94 -7.24
CA TYR A 615 -20.50 4.84 -6.20
C TYR A 615 -20.28 4.16 -4.84
N ILE A 616 -21.03 3.11 -4.53
CA ILE A 616 -20.96 2.39 -3.26
C ILE A 616 -20.45 0.97 -3.54
N VAL A 617 -19.39 0.57 -2.85
CA VAL A 617 -18.91 -0.81 -2.89
C VAL A 617 -19.88 -1.67 -2.09
N THR A 618 -20.29 -2.82 -2.62
CA THR A 618 -21.21 -3.73 -1.94
C THR A 618 -20.46 -4.64 -0.94
N PRO A 619 -21.10 -5.08 0.16
CA PRO A 619 -20.44 -5.93 1.15
C PRO A 619 -19.93 -7.27 0.60
N ASP A 620 -20.51 -7.76 -0.50
CA ASP A 620 -20.16 -9.01 -1.20
C ASP A 620 -19.14 -8.83 -2.33
N ASN A 621 -18.38 -7.73 -2.33
CA ASN A 621 -17.39 -7.45 -3.39
C ASN A 621 -16.32 -8.54 -3.52
N ALA A 622 -15.86 -8.76 -4.75
CA ALA A 622 -14.94 -9.84 -5.12
C ALA A 622 -13.54 -9.76 -4.46
N PHE A 623 -13.17 -8.61 -3.89
CA PHE A 623 -11.90 -8.42 -3.20
C PHE A 623 -12.01 -8.58 -1.68
N GLY A 624 -13.23 -8.75 -1.17
CA GLY A 624 -13.52 -9.01 0.23
C GLY A 624 -13.41 -7.80 1.14
N ALA A 625 -13.28 -6.56 0.65
CA ALA A 625 -13.25 -5.38 1.52
C ALA A 625 -14.55 -5.23 2.32
N ASP A 626 -14.46 -4.87 3.59
CA ASP A 626 -15.57 -4.89 4.52
C ASP A 626 -15.57 -3.68 5.46
N ASN A 627 -14.92 -2.57 5.07
CA ASN A 627 -14.71 -1.39 5.90
C ASN A 627 -13.84 -1.67 7.14
N SER A 628 -12.85 -2.55 6.98
CA SER A 628 -11.88 -2.81 8.03
C SER A 628 -11.12 -1.52 8.41
N VAL A 629 -11.02 -1.30 9.72
CA VAL A 629 -10.20 -0.27 10.36
C VAL A 629 -8.92 -0.93 10.83
N TYR A 630 -7.79 -0.48 10.31
CA TYR A 630 -6.48 -1.07 10.56
C TYR A 630 -5.61 -0.23 11.47
N ALA A 631 -4.80 -0.92 12.28
CA ALA A 631 -3.59 -0.40 12.89
C ALA A 631 -2.40 -1.20 12.36
N ALA A 632 -1.61 -0.61 11.46
CA ALA A 632 -0.32 -1.17 11.06
C ALA A 632 0.74 -0.72 12.07
N ARG A 633 1.19 -1.66 12.90
CA ARG A 633 2.13 -1.44 13.99
C ARG A 633 3.55 -1.66 13.48
N ILE A 634 4.35 -0.60 13.49
CA ILE A 634 5.77 -0.62 13.19
C ILE A 634 6.49 -0.87 14.52
N LEU A 635 7.02 -2.07 14.69
CA LEU A 635 7.76 -2.50 15.87
C LEU A 635 9.25 -2.29 15.61
N TRP A 636 9.84 -1.29 16.23
CA TRP A 636 11.26 -0.99 16.08
C TRP A 636 12.09 -2.05 16.81
N LYS A 637 13.16 -2.52 16.17
CA LYS A 637 14.12 -3.45 16.76
C LYS A 637 15.12 -2.65 17.58
N GLU A 638 15.46 -3.20 18.75
CA GLU A 638 16.51 -2.67 19.63
C GLU A 638 17.86 -2.53 18.89
#